data_AF-A0A8H4FGC3-F1
#
_entry.id   AF-A0A8H4FGC3-F1
#
_cell.length_a   1.000
_cell.length_b   1.000
_cell.length_c   1.000
_cell.angle_alpha   90.00
_cell.angle_beta   90.00
_cell.angle_gamma   90.00
#
_symmetry.space_group_name_H-M   'P 1'
#
loop_
_entity.id
_entity.type
_entity.pdbx_description
1 polymer ?
#
loop_
_entity_poly.entity_id
_entity_poly.type
_entity_poly.pdbx_seq_one_letter_code
_entity_poly.pdbx_strand_id
1 'polypeptide(L)'
;MGIITPSSLLLSLATLVASHGHVDWLVADNVAYRGWDSPAFTYSPPTYPVVGWKIDAPDNGFVEPVNFGTGDIICHKNGSPAGGHATVPAGAKIQLVWNTWPESHKGPVIDYLAKCSGNCESVDKTSLNFFKISAGGLIDMSLSNGKWADDVLMANNFTWTVQIPSNLAPGNYVLRHEIIALHSGGNVNGAQAYPQCFNLQVTGGGSLAPAGVKGTALYKSDDPGILFNLYTSPLVYPIPGPTLAAGISSSTAAQSTARPTATSSATAPGGGSGSSPTTARTTTAAAPATTTTARTTTTTAAGGGSGGTTVPKYGQCGGIGYTGSTTCASGSTCQVLNEYYSQCHMPLIQERWGKYGVKSWSVTKFQPGADGAKPLYAFGSVVYWDNLEQIKTAFGGPEVGEIMGDVANFSNKEPIFLTGESSRVIMRLTTKSILCAFAGLATANPLDWLGIASWDVEGYAKDNPLGKTTGGKGGPTVTVSTIPELQTAVAGTDPRTVVLKGSLELPARLKVGSNKSLVGYKTTAHITGKGVDVFNSTNVILQNLKISHILDNDCITIRNSTRVWVDHNEFTSDITKGPDFYDGQVDIIRASDWITVSWNYFHDHWKSSLVGNDATFRDLDSGHLHVTYHHNHWRNEGTRGPAGRFGRQHIYNNLYEDFLYQAIHSRSDNQVLVEGNVFRGNTREALSTYGLVIPDDSPNTCTCGDEELDGFANLGAPNDWGKAGVNITQKGDFYKAPYKFKLTPLPLVAPIVKIGAGVGRV
;
A
#
# COMPACT_ATOMS: atom_id res chain seq x y z
N MET A 1 6.38 -41.46 10.30
CA MET A 1 5.69 -40.47 11.15
C MET A 1 5.87 -39.23 10.37
N GLY A 2 4.95 -39.07 9.42
CA GLY A 2 5.16 -38.27 8.23
C GLY A 2 4.67 -36.87 8.50
N ILE A 3 5.55 -36.00 8.97
CA ILE A 3 5.34 -34.58 8.85
C ILE A 3 5.77 -34.22 7.44
N ILE A 4 4.78 -34.18 6.55
CA ILE A 4 4.89 -33.68 5.20
C ILE A 4 5.06 -32.17 5.32
N THR A 5 6.23 -31.67 4.95
CA THR A 5 6.47 -30.28 4.59
C THR A 5 5.89 -30.04 3.18
N PRO A 6 4.95 -29.10 2.98
CA PRO A 6 4.74 -28.49 1.68
C PRO A 6 5.78 -27.39 1.48
N SER A 7 6.52 -27.54 0.39
CA SER A 7 7.51 -26.64 -0.18
C SER A 7 7.12 -25.16 -0.13
N SER A 8 8.01 -24.33 0.40
CA SER A 8 7.89 -22.87 0.35
C SER A 8 8.29 -22.35 -1.03
N LEU A 9 7.29 -21.79 -1.69
CA LEU A 9 7.37 -20.92 -2.85
C LEU A 9 8.21 -19.68 -2.49
N LEU A 10 9.42 -19.57 -3.04
CA LEU A 10 10.18 -18.32 -3.06
C LEU A 10 9.48 -17.36 -4.03
N LEU A 11 8.82 -16.31 -3.50
CA LEU A 11 8.38 -15.18 -4.30
C LEU A 11 9.53 -14.18 -4.38
N SER A 12 10.21 -14.17 -5.52
CA SER A 12 11.15 -13.12 -5.93
C SER A 12 10.42 -11.78 -6.04
N LEU A 13 10.66 -10.83 -5.13
CA LEU A 13 10.37 -9.42 -5.41
C LEU A 13 11.46 -8.89 -6.34
N ALA A 14 11.26 -9.09 -7.64
CA ALA A 14 11.70 -8.10 -8.61
C ALA A 14 11.11 -6.75 -8.17
N THR A 15 11.92 -5.69 -8.08
CA THR A 15 11.41 -4.32 -7.99
C THR A 15 10.71 -4.00 -9.29
N LEU A 16 9.46 -4.45 -9.40
CA LEU A 16 8.52 -4.03 -10.41
C LEU A 16 8.04 -2.64 -10.01
N VAL A 17 8.74 -1.61 -10.49
CA VAL A 17 8.06 -0.34 -10.74
C VAL A 17 7.13 -0.60 -11.92
N ALA A 18 6.00 -1.26 -11.67
CA ALA A 18 4.94 -1.40 -12.66
C ALA A 18 4.19 -0.06 -12.71
N SER A 19 4.82 0.95 -13.31
CA SER A 19 4.19 2.24 -13.60
C SER A 19 3.28 2.13 -14.83
N HIS A 20 2.64 0.99 -15.10
CA HIS A 20 1.83 0.77 -16.30
C HIS A 20 0.66 -0.17 -15.98
N GLY A 21 -0.42 -0.09 -16.75
CA GLY A 21 -1.66 -0.82 -16.48
C GLY A 21 -2.02 -1.90 -17.50
N HIS A 22 -3.08 -2.63 -17.19
CA HIS A 22 -3.80 -3.54 -18.08
C HIS A 22 -5.30 -3.41 -17.81
N VAL A 23 -6.13 -4.00 -18.67
CA VAL A 23 -7.58 -4.03 -18.48
C VAL A 23 -7.96 -5.20 -17.57
N ASP A 24 -8.43 -4.85 -16.38
CA ASP A 24 -8.84 -5.77 -15.33
C ASP A 24 -10.21 -6.39 -15.61
N TRP A 25 -11.13 -5.57 -16.16
CA TRP A 25 -12.53 -5.95 -16.38
C TRP A 25 -13.08 -5.44 -17.70
N LEU A 26 -13.88 -6.26 -18.36
CA LEU A 26 -14.84 -5.85 -19.38
C LEU A 26 -16.23 -5.90 -18.76
N VAL A 27 -16.96 -4.78 -18.75
CA VAL A 27 -18.33 -4.69 -18.26
C VAL A 27 -19.28 -4.53 -19.44
N ALA A 28 -20.25 -5.43 -19.55
CA ALA A 28 -21.32 -5.37 -20.53
C ALA A 28 -22.65 -5.63 -19.82
N ASP A 29 -23.67 -4.79 -20.07
CA ASP A 29 -24.98 -4.87 -19.41
C ASP A 29 -24.91 -4.97 -17.87
N ASN A 30 -24.02 -4.18 -17.26
CA ASN A 30 -23.70 -4.19 -15.83
C ASN A 30 -23.15 -5.52 -15.27
N VAL A 31 -22.72 -6.44 -16.14
CA VAL A 31 -22.04 -7.68 -15.79
C VAL A 31 -20.55 -7.55 -16.07
N ALA A 32 -19.72 -7.75 -15.05
CA ALA A 32 -18.27 -7.71 -15.17
C ALA A 32 -17.69 -9.09 -15.53
N TYR A 33 -16.90 -9.13 -16.61
CA TYR A 33 -16.13 -10.26 -17.10
C TYR A 33 -14.64 -9.99 -16.89
N ARG A 34 -13.90 -10.98 -16.39
CA ARG A 34 -12.47 -10.82 -16.08
C ARG A 34 -11.64 -10.67 -17.36
N GLY A 35 -10.77 -9.66 -17.39
CA GLY A 35 -9.72 -9.51 -18.40
C GLY A 35 -8.53 -10.44 -18.15
N TRP A 36 -7.39 -10.19 -18.79
CA TRP A 36 -6.15 -10.91 -18.50
C TRP A 36 -5.18 -10.04 -17.70
N ASP A 37 -4.98 -10.40 -16.44
CA ASP A 37 -4.02 -9.76 -15.54
C ASP A 37 -2.69 -10.51 -15.64
N SER A 38 -1.80 -10.09 -16.54
CA SER A 38 -0.53 -10.80 -16.75
C SER A 38 0.34 -10.85 -15.48
N PRO A 39 0.49 -9.78 -14.67
CA PRO A 39 1.21 -9.87 -13.40
C PRO A 39 0.66 -10.94 -12.46
N ALA A 40 -0.66 -11.04 -12.28
CA ALA A 40 -1.24 -12.04 -11.38
C ALA A 40 -1.29 -13.44 -12.01
N PHE A 41 -1.71 -13.55 -13.26
CA PHE A 41 -2.01 -14.81 -13.93
C PHE A 41 -0.78 -15.53 -14.48
N THR A 42 0.37 -14.86 -14.61
CA THR A 42 1.65 -15.53 -14.89
C THR A 42 2.03 -16.48 -13.75
N TYR A 43 1.75 -16.11 -12.49
CA TYR A 43 2.10 -16.92 -11.32
C TYR A 43 0.91 -17.72 -10.76
N SER A 44 -0.32 -17.25 -10.99
CA SER A 44 -1.54 -17.87 -10.50
C SER A 44 -2.62 -17.84 -11.59
N PRO A 45 -2.54 -18.73 -12.61
CA PRO A 45 -3.47 -18.72 -13.73
C PRO A 45 -4.91 -19.04 -13.26
N PRO A 46 -5.93 -18.38 -13.84
CA PRO A 46 -7.32 -18.61 -13.45
C PRO A 46 -7.77 -20.03 -13.82
N THR A 47 -8.56 -20.66 -12.95
CA THR A 47 -9.15 -21.98 -13.18
C THR A 47 -10.42 -21.96 -14.01
N TYR A 48 -10.85 -20.77 -14.42
CA TYR A 48 -12.04 -20.51 -15.24
C TYR A 48 -11.65 -19.69 -16.47
N PRO A 49 -12.39 -19.82 -17.58
CA PRO A 49 -12.13 -19.03 -18.77
C PRO A 49 -12.39 -17.54 -18.48
N VAL A 50 -11.49 -16.70 -19.00
CA VAL A 50 -11.59 -15.24 -18.98
C VAL A 50 -11.82 -14.73 -20.40
N VAL A 51 -12.28 -13.49 -20.54
CA VAL A 51 -12.58 -12.90 -21.87
C VAL A 51 -11.37 -12.19 -22.49
N GLY A 52 -10.38 -11.83 -21.67
CA GLY A 52 -9.13 -11.22 -22.11
C GLY A 52 -8.11 -12.24 -22.62
N TRP A 53 -7.37 -11.88 -23.66
CA TRP A 53 -6.31 -12.69 -24.24
C TRP A 53 -5.12 -12.81 -23.28
N LYS A 54 -4.52 -14.00 -23.21
CA LYS A 54 -3.30 -14.20 -22.44
C LYS A 54 -2.14 -13.47 -23.10
N ILE A 55 -1.37 -12.74 -22.31
CA ILE A 55 -0.16 -12.02 -22.74
C ILE A 55 0.99 -12.32 -21.78
N ASP A 56 2.22 -12.02 -22.20
CA ASP A 56 3.43 -12.12 -21.39
C ASP A 56 3.99 -10.72 -21.10
N ALA A 57 3.43 -10.10 -20.07
CA ALA A 57 3.80 -8.79 -19.57
C ALA A 57 3.65 -8.74 -18.04
N PRO A 58 4.40 -9.56 -17.28
CA PRO A 58 4.31 -9.60 -15.81
C PRO A 58 4.69 -8.26 -15.16
N ASP A 59 5.33 -7.38 -15.91
CA ASP A 59 5.71 -6.02 -15.55
C ASP A 59 4.73 -4.93 -16.02
N ASN A 60 3.59 -5.33 -16.61
CA ASN A 60 2.73 -4.46 -17.40
C ASN A 60 3.50 -3.70 -18.51
N GLY A 61 4.54 -4.32 -19.06
CA GLY A 61 5.36 -3.71 -20.10
C GLY A 61 4.59 -3.38 -21.39
N PHE A 62 5.25 -2.65 -22.30
CA PHE A 62 4.69 -2.20 -23.57
C PHE A 62 5.30 -2.92 -24.77
N VAL A 63 4.63 -2.80 -25.91
CA VAL A 63 5.21 -3.08 -27.24
C VAL A 63 5.84 -1.80 -27.76
N GLU A 64 7.13 -1.87 -28.08
CA GLU A 64 7.92 -0.76 -28.62
C GLU A 64 7.81 -0.67 -30.15
N PRO A 65 7.96 0.53 -30.75
CA PRO A 65 7.76 0.77 -32.17
C PRO A 65 8.53 -0.15 -33.12
N VAL A 66 9.75 -0.55 -32.77
CA VAL A 66 10.55 -1.49 -33.58
C VAL A 66 9.85 -2.86 -33.75
N ASN A 67 8.95 -3.23 -32.83
CA ASN A 67 8.17 -4.46 -32.87
C ASN A 67 6.77 -4.28 -33.49
N PHE A 68 6.41 -3.11 -34.04
CA PHE A 68 5.08 -2.89 -34.63
C PHE A 68 4.84 -3.71 -35.91
N GLY A 69 5.89 -4.16 -36.59
CA GLY A 69 5.78 -5.08 -37.72
C GLY A 69 5.61 -6.56 -37.34
N THR A 70 5.64 -6.90 -36.04
CA THR A 70 5.64 -8.29 -35.56
C THR A 70 4.30 -8.68 -34.93
N GLY A 71 4.14 -9.96 -34.59
CA GLY A 71 2.93 -10.47 -33.94
C GLY A 71 2.63 -9.87 -32.56
N ASP A 72 3.56 -9.12 -31.96
CA ASP A 72 3.41 -8.53 -30.62
C ASP A 72 2.44 -7.35 -30.62
N ILE A 73 2.39 -6.54 -31.70
CA ILE A 73 1.48 -5.39 -31.75
C ILE A 73 0.00 -5.80 -31.84
N ILE A 74 -0.27 -7.05 -32.23
CA ILE A 74 -1.62 -7.53 -32.50
C ILE A 74 -2.43 -7.57 -31.21
N CYS A 75 -1.94 -8.30 -30.20
CA CYS A 75 -2.60 -8.52 -28.91
C CYS A 75 -1.57 -8.64 -27.79
N HIS A 76 -0.48 -7.87 -27.87
CA HIS A 76 0.68 -7.86 -26.96
C HIS A 76 1.67 -9.03 -27.15
N LYS A 77 2.80 -8.94 -26.44
CA LYS A 77 3.92 -9.90 -26.40
C LYS A 77 3.42 -11.28 -26.01
N ASN A 78 3.78 -12.27 -26.82
CA ASN A 78 3.34 -13.66 -26.67
C ASN A 78 1.80 -13.82 -26.54
N GLY A 79 1.03 -12.87 -27.08
CA GLY A 79 -0.43 -12.88 -27.00
C GLY A 79 -1.05 -14.15 -27.60
N SER A 80 -1.94 -14.81 -26.86
CA SER A 80 -2.70 -16.00 -27.28
C SER A 80 -4.20 -15.86 -26.95
N PRO A 81 -5.10 -16.48 -27.74
CA PRO A 81 -6.54 -16.35 -27.57
C PRO A 81 -7.08 -16.60 -26.15
N ALA A 82 -8.12 -15.85 -25.79
CA ALA A 82 -8.84 -16.05 -24.53
C ALA A 82 -9.59 -17.39 -24.52
N GLY A 83 -9.78 -17.97 -23.33
CA GLY A 83 -10.45 -19.27 -23.16
C GLY A 83 -11.99 -19.23 -23.27
N GLY A 84 -12.58 -18.04 -23.37
CA GLY A 84 -14.02 -17.85 -23.59
C GLY A 84 -14.32 -16.43 -24.07
N HIS A 85 -15.61 -16.10 -24.21
CA HIS A 85 -16.09 -14.81 -24.71
C HIS A 85 -17.15 -14.15 -23.82
N ALA A 86 -17.36 -12.85 -24.03
CA ALA A 86 -18.56 -12.14 -23.58
C ALA A 86 -19.58 -12.03 -24.73
N THR A 87 -20.83 -12.37 -24.47
CA THR A 87 -21.92 -12.18 -25.45
C THR A 87 -22.50 -10.79 -25.32
N VAL A 88 -22.53 -10.01 -26.41
CA VAL A 88 -23.02 -8.63 -26.42
C VAL A 88 -23.90 -8.39 -27.65
N PRO A 89 -24.99 -7.61 -27.56
CA PRO A 89 -25.74 -7.23 -28.76
C PRO A 89 -24.96 -6.19 -29.60
N ALA A 90 -25.14 -6.20 -30.91
CA ALA A 90 -24.74 -5.08 -31.75
C ALA A 90 -25.40 -3.79 -31.25
N GLY A 91 -24.64 -2.71 -31.13
CA GLY A 91 -25.13 -1.48 -30.50
C GLY A 91 -24.96 -1.43 -28.98
N ALA A 92 -24.41 -2.47 -28.34
CA ALA A 92 -24.06 -2.42 -26.93
C ALA A 92 -22.97 -1.39 -26.64
N LYS A 93 -23.07 -0.77 -25.46
CA LYS A 93 -21.94 -0.07 -24.84
C LYS A 93 -21.27 -1.02 -23.87
N ILE A 94 -20.00 -1.29 -24.11
CA ILE A 94 -19.15 -2.05 -23.19
C ILE A 94 -18.17 -1.08 -22.53
N GLN A 95 -17.72 -1.40 -21.33
CA GLN A 95 -16.78 -0.59 -20.58
C GLN A 95 -15.54 -1.43 -20.25
N LEU A 96 -14.36 -0.89 -20.55
CA LEU A 96 -13.08 -1.51 -20.26
C LEU A 96 -12.47 -0.78 -19.06
N VAL A 97 -12.27 -1.50 -17.97
CA VAL A 97 -11.78 -0.95 -16.71
C VAL A 97 -10.32 -1.33 -16.56
N TRP A 98 -9.44 -0.35 -16.64
CA TRP A 98 -8.01 -0.51 -16.37
C TRP A 98 -7.75 -0.57 -14.88
N ASN A 99 -6.73 -1.33 -14.49
CA ASN A 99 -6.31 -1.40 -13.09
C ASN A 99 -5.63 -0.09 -12.63
N THR A 100 -4.91 0.57 -13.54
CA THR A 100 -4.21 1.83 -13.34
C THR A 100 -3.81 2.44 -14.69
N TRP A 101 -3.50 3.73 -14.71
CA TRP A 101 -2.80 4.37 -15.83
C TRP A 101 -2.01 5.58 -15.31
N PRO A 102 -0.74 5.81 -15.72
CA PRO A 102 0.04 6.94 -15.20
C PRO A 102 -0.36 8.25 -15.86
N GLU A 103 -0.46 9.31 -15.06
CA GLU A 103 -0.78 10.65 -15.58
C GLU A 103 0.24 11.16 -16.61
N SER A 104 1.51 10.77 -16.49
CA SER A 104 2.56 11.17 -17.43
C SER A 104 2.42 10.49 -18.80
N HIS A 105 1.66 9.40 -18.92
CA HIS A 105 1.58 8.56 -20.13
C HIS A 105 0.50 9.02 -21.10
N LYS A 106 0.51 10.32 -21.40
CA LYS A 106 -0.43 10.98 -22.31
C LYS A 106 -0.46 10.31 -23.67
N GLY A 107 -1.65 10.09 -24.22
CA GLY A 107 -1.78 9.36 -25.48
C GLY A 107 -3.20 9.16 -25.98
N PRO A 108 -3.35 8.66 -27.23
CA PRO A 108 -4.65 8.24 -27.73
C PRO A 108 -5.12 6.95 -27.07
N VAL A 109 -6.43 6.76 -27.09
CA VAL A 109 -7.11 5.50 -26.78
C VAL A 109 -7.84 5.04 -28.05
N ILE A 110 -7.54 3.84 -28.53
CA ILE A 110 -7.97 3.37 -29.86
C ILE A 110 -8.58 1.97 -29.76
N ASP A 111 -9.73 1.78 -30.42
CA ASP A 111 -10.50 0.55 -30.40
C ASP A 111 -10.68 -0.02 -31.81
N TYR A 112 -10.43 -1.32 -31.95
CA TYR A 112 -10.58 -2.07 -33.21
C TYR A 112 -11.38 -3.35 -33.00
N LEU A 113 -12.03 -3.82 -34.06
CA LEU A 113 -12.60 -5.16 -34.12
C LEU A 113 -11.97 -5.96 -35.26
N ALA A 114 -11.83 -7.27 -35.07
CA ALA A 114 -11.50 -8.22 -36.12
C ALA A 114 -12.48 -9.41 -36.09
N LYS A 115 -13.05 -9.77 -37.24
CA LYS A 115 -13.97 -10.92 -37.32
C LYS A 115 -13.18 -12.23 -37.31
N CYS A 116 -13.59 -13.17 -36.48
CA CYS A 116 -13.08 -14.54 -36.50
C CYS A 116 -13.81 -15.35 -37.58
N SER A 117 -13.08 -16.19 -38.33
CA SER A 117 -13.69 -17.12 -39.30
C SER A 117 -14.49 -18.25 -38.63
N GLY A 118 -14.29 -18.46 -37.33
CA GLY A 118 -14.99 -19.41 -36.47
C GLY A 118 -14.98 -18.94 -35.02
N ASN A 119 -14.61 -19.83 -34.09
CA ASN A 119 -14.43 -19.47 -32.67
C ASN A 119 -13.18 -18.61 -32.48
N CYS A 120 -13.27 -17.55 -31.67
CA CYS A 120 -12.11 -16.71 -31.40
C CYS A 120 -11.14 -17.34 -30.40
N GLU A 121 -11.57 -18.35 -29.64
CA GLU A 121 -10.78 -19.07 -28.64
C GLU A 121 -9.65 -19.93 -29.24
N SER A 122 -9.67 -20.15 -30.56
CA SER A 122 -8.64 -20.91 -31.28
C SER A 122 -8.11 -20.18 -32.51
N VAL A 123 -8.34 -18.86 -32.61
CA VAL A 123 -7.96 -18.09 -33.80
C VAL A 123 -6.45 -17.84 -33.84
N ASP A 124 -5.84 -17.99 -35.02
CA ASP A 124 -4.48 -17.51 -35.25
C ASP A 124 -4.50 -15.97 -35.33
N LYS A 125 -3.82 -15.31 -34.39
CA LYS A 125 -3.78 -13.85 -34.32
C LYS A 125 -3.24 -13.18 -35.58
N THR A 126 -2.34 -13.83 -36.31
CA THR A 126 -1.76 -13.29 -37.55
C THR A 126 -2.74 -13.33 -38.72
N SER A 127 -3.80 -14.15 -38.61
CA SER A 127 -4.87 -14.22 -39.59
C SER A 127 -5.86 -13.04 -39.49
N LEU A 128 -5.97 -12.41 -38.30
CA LEU A 128 -6.93 -11.35 -38.00
C LEU A 128 -6.70 -10.08 -38.84
N ASN A 129 -7.80 -9.53 -39.35
CA ASN A 129 -7.83 -8.22 -40.00
C ASN A 129 -8.68 -7.26 -39.14
N PHE A 130 -8.03 -6.22 -38.61
CA PHE A 130 -8.60 -5.24 -37.70
C PHE A 130 -9.14 -4.03 -38.45
N PHE A 131 -10.33 -3.57 -38.10
CA PHE A 131 -10.88 -2.31 -38.54
C PHE A 131 -11.19 -1.42 -37.34
N LYS A 132 -10.86 -0.13 -37.45
CA LYS A 132 -11.00 0.84 -36.36
C LYS A 132 -12.47 1.19 -36.16
N ILE A 133 -12.93 1.13 -34.91
CA ILE A 133 -14.32 1.43 -34.52
C ILE A 133 -14.44 2.70 -33.67
N SER A 134 -13.38 3.09 -32.95
CA SER A 134 -13.34 4.30 -32.13
C SER A 134 -11.89 4.74 -31.94
N ALA A 135 -11.67 6.05 -31.79
CA ALA A 135 -10.40 6.62 -31.39
C ALA A 135 -10.59 7.98 -30.74
N GLY A 136 -10.00 8.16 -29.55
CA GLY A 136 -9.77 9.46 -28.94
C GLY A 136 -8.27 9.80 -29.00
N GLY A 137 -7.93 11.05 -29.29
CA GLY A 137 -6.55 11.55 -29.29
C GLY A 137 -6.39 12.76 -28.37
N LEU A 138 -5.77 13.82 -28.87
CA LEU A 138 -5.71 15.12 -28.23
C LEU A 138 -7.09 15.81 -28.29
N ILE A 139 -7.61 16.24 -27.14
CA ILE A 139 -8.98 16.77 -26.95
C ILE A 139 -8.97 18.29 -26.75
N ASP A 140 -8.08 18.80 -25.92
CA ASP A 140 -8.00 20.22 -25.57
C ASP A 140 -6.54 20.67 -25.41
N MET A 141 -6.23 21.89 -25.80
CA MET A 141 -4.91 22.52 -25.72
C MET A 141 -4.75 23.47 -24.54
N SER A 142 -5.75 23.61 -23.68
CA SER A 142 -5.74 24.51 -22.51
C SER A 142 -4.71 24.14 -21.43
N LEU A 143 -4.13 22.94 -21.49
CA LEU A 143 -3.09 22.44 -20.56
C LEU A 143 -1.71 22.46 -21.24
N SER A 144 -0.63 22.57 -20.45
CA SER A 144 0.75 22.71 -20.95
C SER A 144 1.19 21.64 -21.97
N ASN A 145 0.61 20.44 -21.91
CA ASN A 145 0.85 19.30 -22.81
C ASN A 145 -0.44 18.79 -23.50
N GLY A 146 -1.53 19.57 -23.42
CA GLY A 146 -2.87 19.17 -23.85
C GLY A 146 -3.59 18.18 -22.92
N LYS A 147 -4.91 18.08 -23.08
CA LYS A 147 -5.78 17.06 -22.50
C LYS A 147 -6.00 15.96 -23.53
N TRP A 148 -5.77 14.71 -23.16
CA TRP A 148 -5.77 13.56 -24.03
C TRP A 148 -6.92 12.59 -23.72
N ALA A 149 -7.10 11.58 -24.57
CA ALA A 149 -8.12 10.56 -24.37
C ALA A 149 -7.87 9.71 -23.12
N ASP A 150 -6.61 9.43 -22.79
CA ASP A 150 -6.25 8.73 -21.55
C ASP A 150 -6.57 9.57 -20.30
N ASP A 151 -6.57 10.91 -20.39
CA ASP A 151 -7.06 11.77 -19.30
C ASP A 151 -8.54 11.57 -19.02
N VAL A 152 -9.33 11.37 -20.07
CA VAL A 152 -10.76 11.08 -19.92
C VAL A 152 -10.96 9.68 -19.36
N LEU A 153 -10.15 8.71 -19.76
CA LEU A 153 -10.14 7.36 -19.17
C LEU A 153 -9.84 7.41 -17.67
N MET A 154 -8.76 8.10 -17.28
CA MET A 154 -8.36 8.27 -15.87
C MET A 154 -9.46 8.97 -15.06
N ALA A 155 -10.02 10.07 -15.58
CA ALA A 155 -11.11 10.80 -14.93
C ALA A 155 -12.39 9.98 -14.75
N ASN A 156 -12.61 8.97 -15.59
CA ASN A 156 -13.74 8.04 -15.48
C ASN A 156 -13.39 6.79 -14.64
N ASN A 157 -12.57 6.94 -13.61
CA ASN A 157 -12.14 5.83 -12.75
C ASN A 157 -11.51 4.69 -13.57
N PHE A 158 -10.53 5.07 -14.40
CA PHE A 158 -9.79 4.19 -15.30
C PHE A 158 -10.67 3.42 -16.29
N THR A 159 -11.84 3.96 -16.63
CA THR A 159 -12.83 3.29 -17.47
C THR A 159 -12.92 3.94 -18.85
N TRP A 160 -12.92 3.11 -19.89
CA TRP A 160 -13.19 3.53 -21.26
C TRP A 160 -14.44 2.85 -21.81
N THR A 161 -15.39 3.64 -22.31
CA THR A 161 -16.63 3.15 -22.93
C THR A 161 -16.43 2.97 -24.43
N VAL A 162 -16.65 1.75 -24.91
CA VAL A 162 -16.61 1.36 -26.32
C VAL A 162 -18.03 1.07 -26.81
N GLN A 163 -18.39 1.65 -27.96
CA GLN A 163 -19.67 1.39 -28.61
C GLN A 163 -19.49 0.32 -29.69
N ILE A 164 -20.12 -0.84 -29.52
CA ILE A 164 -20.19 -1.84 -30.59
C ILE A 164 -21.08 -1.28 -31.70
N PRO A 165 -20.65 -1.29 -32.98
CA PRO A 165 -21.46 -0.74 -34.06
C PRO A 165 -22.82 -1.42 -34.16
N SER A 166 -23.89 -0.64 -34.19
CA SER A 166 -25.27 -1.16 -34.18
C SER A 166 -25.63 -1.97 -35.42
N ASN A 167 -25.03 -1.66 -36.57
CA ASN A 167 -25.23 -2.36 -37.83
C ASN A 167 -24.20 -3.47 -38.09
N LEU A 168 -23.31 -3.77 -37.13
CA LEU A 168 -22.30 -4.82 -37.25
C LEU A 168 -22.95 -6.17 -37.54
N ALA A 169 -22.39 -6.94 -38.47
CA ALA A 169 -22.85 -8.30 -38.70
C ALA A 169 -22.66 -9.16 -37.44
N PRO A 170 -23.61 -10.04 -37.08
CA PRO A 170 -23.43 -10.96 -35.98
C PRO A 170 -22.24 -11.90 -36.23
N GLY A 171 -21.66 -12.42 -35.15
CA GLY A 171 -20.57 -13.37 -35.19
C GLY A 171 -19.56 -13.20 -34.06
N ASN A 172 -18.46 -13.92 -34.15
CA ASN A 172 -17.38 -13.86 -33.17
C ASN A 172 -16.33 -12.84 -33.61
N TYR A 173 -15.94 -11.98 -32.68
CA TYR A 173 -15.01 -10.88 -32.92
C TYR A 173 -13.94 -10.82 -31.83
N VAL A 174 -12.73 -10.41 -32.21
CA VAL A 174 -11.71 -9.93 -31.28
C VAL A 174 -11.82 -8.41 -31.18
N LEU A 175 -12.08 -7.90 -29.99
CA LEU A 175 -11.91 -6.49 -29.65
C LEU A 175 -10.46 -6.25 -29.26
N ARG A 176 -9.79 -5.31 -29.93
CA ARG A 176 -8.47 -4.82 -29.55
C ARG A 176 -8.61 -3.39 -29.05
N HIS A 177 -8.28 -3.18 -27.79
CA HIS A 177 -8.25 -1.89 -27.12
C HIS A 177 -6.81 -1.51 -26.80
N GLU A 178 -6.42 -0.26 -27.04
CA GLU A 178 -5.03 0.15 -26.90
C GLU A 178 -4.92 1.60 -26.42
N ILE A 179 -3.91 1.83 -25.57
CA ILE A 179 -3.38 3.15 -25.27
C ILE A 179 -1.95 3.22 -25.81
N ILE A 180 -1.56 4.36 -26.40
CA ILE A 180 -0.18 4.59 -26.86
C ILE A 180 0.40 5.74 -26.04
N ALA A 181 1.30 5.47 -25.10
CA ALA A 181 1.94 6.51 -24.30
C ALA A 181 3.01 7.22 -25.12
N LEU A 182 2.92 8.57 -25.15
CA LEU A 182 3.78 9.42 -25.99
C LEU A 182 4.84 10.16 -25.20
N HIS A 183 4.93 9.97 -23.88
CA HIS A 183 5.83 10.74 -22.99
C HIS A 183 7.31 10.75 -23.45
N SER A 184 7.74 9.71 -24.15
CA SER A 184 9.06 9.58 -24.78
C SER A 184 8.99 9.52 -26.33
N GLY A 185 7.82 9.71 -26.93
CA GLY A 185 7.52 9.53 -28.35
C GLY A 185 8.25 10.49 -29.29
N GLY A 186 8.85 11.58 -28.78
CA GLY A 186 9.72 12.45 -29.57
C GLY A 186 11.05 11.79 -29.97
N ASN A 187 11.39 10.66 -29.34
CA ASN A 187 12.56 9.86 -29.68
C ASN A 187 12.17 8.69 -30.58
N VAL A 188 13.10 8.30 -31.47
CA VAL A 188 12.97 7.05 -32.24
C VAL A 188 12.80 5.88 -31.26
N ASN A 189 11.81 5.02 -31.51
CA ASN A 189 11.44 3.91 -30.64
C ASN A 189 10.95 4.32 -29.23
N GLY A 190 10.57 5.59 -29.04
CA GLY A 190 10.19 6.11 -27.72
C GLY A 190 8.71 6.01 -27.37
N ALA A 191 7.81 5.81 -28.34
CA ALA A 191 6.40 5.56 -28.05
C ALA A 191 6.21 4.18 -27.39
N GLN A 192 5.12 4.01 -26.64
CA GLN A 192 4.87 2.76 -25.91
C GLN A 192 3.43 2.32 -26.12
N ALA A 193 3.22 1.17 -26.78
CA ALA A 193 1.89 0.66 -27.10
C ALA A 193 1.43 -0.43 -26.13
N TYR A 194 0.17 -0.35 -25.68
CA TYR A 194 -0.43 -1.27 -24.72
C TYR A 194 -1.69 -1.94 -25.29
N PRO A 195 -1.56 -2.80 -26.32
CA PRO A 195 -2.70 -3.51 -26.89
C PRO A 195 -3.24 -4.59 -25.94
N GLN A 196 -4.55 -4.61 -25.73
CA GLN A 196 -5.29 -5.59 -24.94
C GLN A 196 -6.43 -6.16 -25.80
N CYS A 197 -6.50 -7.49 -25.91
CA CYS A 197 -7.50 -8.16 -26.76
C CYS A 197 -8.56 -8.92 -25.95
N PHE A 198 -9.79 -8.95 -26.45
CA PHE A 198 -10.93 -9.62 -25.82
C PHE A 198 -11.76 -10.38 -26.85
N ASN A 199 -12.27 -11.56 -26.48
CA ASN A 199 -13.21 -12.31 -27.31
C ASN A 199 -14.65 -11.86 -27.04
N LEU A 200 -15.36 -11.51 -28.10
CA LEU A 200 -16.77 -11.13 -28.08
C LEU A 200 -17.59 -12.03 -29.00
N GLN A 201 -18.76 -12.42 -28.56
CA GLN A 201 -19.82 -12.94 -29.43
C GLN A 201 -20.86 -11.83 -29.63
N VAL A 202 -20.87 -11.24 -30.83
CA VAL A 202 -21.83 -10.20 -31.17
C VAL A 202 -23.12 -10.84 -31.68
N THR A 203 -24.23 -10.48 -31.05
CA THR A 203 -25.59 -10.97 -31.37
C THR A 203 -26.45 -9.85 -31.95
N GLY A 204 -27.46 -10.21 -32.75
CA GLY A 204 -28.27 -9.23 -33.48
C GLY A 204 -27.44 -8.45 -34.50
N GLY A 205 -27.86 -7.22 -34.81
CA GLY A 205 -27.14 -6.32 -35.72
C GLY A 205 -27.60 -6.38 -37.18
N GLY A 206 -26.68 -6.11 -38.10
CA GLY A 206 -26.99 -5.93 -39.52
C GLY A 206 -25.98 -6.59 -40.46
N SER A 207 -25.59 -5.91 -41.53
CA SER A 207 -24.73 -6.49 -42.59
C SER A 207 -23.35 -5.84 -42.69
N LEU A 208 -22.98 -4.94 -41.76
CA LEU A 208 -21.67 -4.28 -41.79
C LEU A 208 -20.56 -5.29 -41.52
N ALA A 209 -19.68 -5.48 -42.50
CA ALA A 209 -18.53 -6.39 -42.44
C ALA A 209 -17.28 -5.74 -43.07
N PRO A 210 -16.60 -4.84 -42.35
CA PRO A 210 -15.42 -4.17 -42.89
C PRO A 210 -14.26 -5.17 -43.08
N ALA A 211 -13.49 -5.02 -44.16
CA ALA A 211 -12.40 -5.94 -44.50
C ALA A 211 -11.23 -5.88 -43.50
N GLY A 212 -10.95 -4.70 -42.93
CA GLY A 212 -9.85 -4.47 -41.99
C GLY A 212 -8.45 -4.53 -42.62
N VAL A 213 -7.44 -4.39 -41.78
CA VAL A 213 -6.01 -4.50 -42.11
C VAL A 213 -5.32 -5.46 -41.16
N LYS A 214 -4.23 -6.11 -41.60
CA LYS A 214 -3.46 -6.99 -40.73
C LYS A 214 -2.97 -6.26 -39.49
N GLY A 215 -2.99 -6.93 -38.33
CA GLY A 215 -2.53 -6.33 -37.07
C GLY A 215 -1.09 -5.82 -37.14
N THR A 216 -0.20 -6.52 -37.84
CA THR A 216 1.20 -6.13 -38.11
C THR A 216 1.35 -4.94 -39.07
N ALA A 217 0.26 -4.47 -39.65
CA ALA A 217 0.21 -3.34 -40.58
C ALA A 217 -0.64 -2.18 -40.02
N LEU A 218 -0.99 -2.22 -38.73
CA LEU A 218 -1.73 -1.14 -38.08
C LEU A 218 -0.90 0.14 -38.00
N TYR A 219 0.40 0.01 -37.69
CA TYR A 219 1.30 1.15 -37.49
C TYR A 219 2.67 0.87 -38.10
N LYS A 220 3.38 1.94 -38.46
CA LYS A 220 4.83 1.95 -38.67
C LYS A 220 5.52 2.64 -37.50
N SER A 221 6.79 2.32 -37.27
CA SER A 221 7.56 2.91 -36.17
C SER A 221 7.81 4.41 -36.34
N ASP A 222 7.71 4.92 -37.56
CA ASP A 222 7.92 6.30 -37.97
C ASP A 222 6.62 7.03 -38.37
N ASP A 223 5.45 6.42 -38.14
CA ASP A 223 4.18 7.11 -38.38
C ASP A 223 4.13 8.41 -37.56
N PRO A 224 3.60 9.52 -38.09
CA PRO A 224 3.59 10.82 -37.41
C PRO A 224 2.89 10.83 -36.04
N GLY A 225 2.00 9.87 -35.78
CA GLY A 225 1.32 9.70 -34.49
C GLY A 225 2.07 8.79 -33.51
N ILE A 226 3.15 8.15 -33.95
CA ILE A 226 4.02 7.25 -33.19
C ILE A 226 5.33 7.95 -32.85
N LEU A 227 6.06 8.46 -33.85
CA LEU A 227 7.22 9.34 -33.63
C LEU A 227 6.71 10.78 -33.44
N PHE A 228 6.24 11.08 -32.24
CA PHE A 228 5.53 12.30 -31.92
C PHE A 228 6.05 12.97 -30.63
N ASN A 229 6.48 14.22 -30.74
CA ASN A 229 6.91 15.02 -29.59
C ASN A 229 5.73 15.83 -29.02
N LEU A 230 5.17 15.36 -27.90
CA LEU A 230 4.05 16.03 -27.24
C LEU A 230 4.40 17.37 -26.55
N TYR A 231 5.68 17.71 -26.45
CA TYR A 231 6.16 18.91 -25.76
C TYR A 231 6.39 20.09 -26.73
N THR A 232 5.65 20.11 -27.85
CA THR A 232 5.74 21.14 -28.89
C THR A 232 4.49 22.02 -28.89
N SER A 233 4.62 23.26 -29.36
CA SER A 233 3.51 24.21 -29.48
C SER A 233 3.55 24.94 -30.84
N PRO A 234 2.44 24.99 -31.62
CA PRO A 234 1.15 24.36 -31.33
C PRO A 234 1.21 22.83 -31.47
N LEU A 235 0.49 22.14 -30.60
CA LEU A 235 0.44 20.69 -30.60
C LEU A 235 -0.72 20.21 -31.48
N VAL A 236 -0.42 19.45 -32.53
CA VAL A 236 -1.42 18.84 -33.41
C VAL A 236 -1.10 17.36 -33.51
N TYR A 237 -2.00 16.52 -32.99
CA TYR A 237 -1.78 15.08 -32.92
C TYR A 237 -2.49 14.31 -34.04
N PRO A 238 -1.77 13.67 -34.97
CA PRO A 238 -2.36 12.74 -35.92
C PRO A 238 -2.55 11.37 -35.27
N ILE A 239 -3.80 10.94 -35.09
CA ILE A 239 -4.10 9.61 -34.54
C ILE A 239 -3.58 8.53 -35.53
N PRO A 240 -2.73 7.59 -35.09
CA PRO A 240 -2.08 6.61 -35.97
C PRO A 240 -3.03 5.49 -36.44
N GLY A 241 -2.61 4.78 -37.48
CA GLY A 241 -3.30 3.62 -38.05
C GLY A 241 -4.49 3.94 -38.96
N PRO A 242 -5.27 2.92 -39.39
CA PRO A 242 -6.29 3.09 -40.42
C PRO A 242 -7.39 4.07 -39.97
N THR A 243 -8.03 4.75 -40.91
CA THR A 243 -9.20 5.59 -40.59
C THR A 243 -10.34 4.75 -40.03
N LEU A 244 -11.35 5.40 -39.43
CA LEU A 244 -12.57 4.72 -39.00
C LEU A 244 -13.20 3.96 -40.18
N ALA A 245 -13.69 2.75 -39.91
CA ALA A 245 -14.24 1.89 -40.95
C ALA A 245 -15.48 2.53 -41.60
N ALA A 246 -15.61 2.39 -42.92
CA ALA A 246 -16.77 2.88 -43.64
C ALA A 246 -18.08 2.28 -43.07
N GLY A 247 -19.11 3.11 -42.89
CA GLY A 247 -20.37 2.70 -42.27
C GLY A 247 -20.39 2.79 -40.74
N ILE A 248 -19.29 3.24 -40.11
CA ILE A 248 -19.23 3.62 -38.70
C ILE A 248 -19.22 5.16 -38.61
N SER A 249 -20.32 5.74 -38.11
CA SER A 249 -20.41 7.20 -37.89
C SER A 249 -19.64 7.57 -36.61
N SER A 250 -18.65 8.46 -36.71
CA SER A 250 -17.70 8.75 -35.63
C SER A 250 -18.27 9.63 -34.50
N SER A 251 -18.16 9.16 -33.26
CA SER A 251 -17.44 9.85 -32.19
C SER A 251 -17.14 8.83 -31.10
N THR A 252 -16.05 9.03 -30.33
CA THR A 252 -15.86 8.36 -29.05
C THR A 252 -17.18 8.35 -28.29
N ALA A 253 -17.59 7.18 -27.78
CA ALA A 253 -18.84 7.09 -27.02
C ALA A 253 -18.81 8.07 -25.84
N ALA A 254 -19.98 8.56 -25.41
CA ALA A 254 -20.04 9.33 -24.17
C ALA A 254 -19.43 8.49 -23.04
N GLN A 255 -18.35 9.01 -22.46
CA GLN A 255 -17.57 8.30 -21.46
C GLN A 255 -18.26 8.36 -20.10
N SER A 256 -18.11 7.29 -19.33
CA SER A 256 -18.78 7.11 -18.04
C SER A 256 -18.02 6.12 -17.17
N THR A 257 -18.20 6.20 -15.86
CA THR A 257 -17.65 5.24 -14.91
C THR A 257 -18.40 3.91 -14.99
N ALA A 258 -17.69 2.81 -14.71
CA ALA A 258 -18.32 1.50 -14.61
C ALA A 258 -19.04 1.30 -13.28
N ARG A 259 -20.25 0.73 -13.33
CA ARG A 259 -21.05 0.36 -12.15
C ARG A 259 -21.62 -1.05 -12.31
N PRO A 260 -20.77 -2.09 -12.33
CA PRO A 260 -21.25 -3.46 -12.45
C PRO A 260 -22.13 -3.81 -11.24
N THR A 261 -23.23 -4.49 -11.49
CA THR A 261 -24.15 -5.01 -10.46
C THR A 261 -23.98 -6.51 -10.24
N ALA A 262 -23.23 -7.18 -11.13
CA ALA A 262 -22.90 -8.60 -11.05
C ALA A 262 -21.54 -8.90 -11.69
N THR A 263 -20.99 -10.08 -11.38
CA THR A 263 -19.80 -10.66 -12.04
C THR A 263 -20.21 -11.96 -12.76
N SER A 264 -19.56 -12.27 -13.88
CA SER A 264 -19.77 -13.52 -14.63
C SER A 264 -18.45 -14.10 -15.14
N SER A 265 -18.41 -15.42 -15.33
CA SER A 265 -17.31 -16.10 -16.03
C SER A 265 -17.50 -16.00 -17.54
N ALA A 266 -16.41 -16.07 -18.30
CA ALA A 266 -16.50 -16.13 -19.76
C ALA A 266 -17.25 -17.40 -20.21
N THR A 267 -17.98 -17.31 -21.32
CA THR A 267 -18.63 -18.48 -21.91
C THR A 267 -17.60 -19.29 -22.67
N ALA A 268 -17.37 -20.54 -22.25
CA ALA A 268 -16.47 -21.46 -22.95
C ALA A 268 -17.10 -21.96 -24.27
N PRO A 269 -16.28 -22.34 -25.27
CA PRO A 269 -16.78 -22.94 -26.49
C PRO A 269 -17.67 -24.17 -26.21
N GLY A 270 -18.91 -24.15 -26.70
CA GLY A 270 -19.86 -25.26 -26.57
C GLY A 270 -20.77 -25.25 -25.33
N GLY A 271 -20.66 -24.27 -24.43
CA GLY A 271 -21.53 -24.11 -23.25
C GLY A 271 -22.82 -23.33 -23.55
N GLY A 272 -23.88 -24.04 -23.96
CA GLY A 272 -25.22 -23.45 -24.11
C GLY A 272 -25.94 -23.21 -22.77
N SER A 273 -26.67 -22.10 -22.71
CA SER A 273 -27.42 -21.54 -21.57
C SER A 273 -28.41 -22.50 -20.88
N GLY A 274 -28.47 -22.47 -19.55
CA GLY A 274 -29.50 -23.12 -18.74
C GLY A 274 -29.56 -22.55 -17.32
N SER A 275 -30.64 -21.85 -16.99
CA SER A 275 -30.86 -21.16 -15.71
C SER A 275 -31.36 -22.07 -14.57
N SER A 276 -30.96 -21.68 -13.35
CA SER A 276 -31.68 -21.79 -12.04
C SER A 276 -31.48 -23.04 -11.14
N PRO A 277 -31.75 -22.95 -9.82
CA PRO A 277 -30.72 -23.06 -8.79
C PRO A 277 -30.94 -24.25 -7.84
N THR A 278 -29.91 -24.76 -7.16
CA THR A 278 -30.12 -25.66 -6.01
C THR A 278 -28.98 -25.63 -4.99
N THR A 279 -29.33 -25.06 -3.84
CA THR A 279 -29.13 -25.51 -2.46
C THR A 279 -27.81 -26.16 -2.01
N ALA A 280 -27.30 -25.59 -0.91
CA ALA A 280 -26.19 -26.02 -0.09
C ALA A 280 -26.20 -27.51 0.30
N ARG A 281 -25.01 -28.11 0.34
CA ARG A 281 -24.75 -29.28 1.18
C ARG A 281 -23.36 -29.23 1.81
N THR A 282 -23.39 -29.28 3.13
CA THR A 282 -22.34 -29.46 4.12
C THR A 282 -21.56 -30.75 3.90
N THR A 283 -20.23 -30.73 4.05
CA THR A 283 -19.47 -31.91 4.49
C THR A 283 -18.30 -31.51 5.39
N THR A 284 -18.24 -32.25 6.49
CA THR A 284 -17.39 -32.21 7.66
C THR A 284 -15.93 -32.58 7.38
N ALA A 285 -15.04 -31.99 8.18
CA ALA A 285 -13.62 -32.31 8.28
C ALA A 285 -13.37 -33.58 9.13
N ALA A 286 -12.33 -34.33 8.78
CA ALA A 286 -11.59 -35.21 9.69
C ALA A 286 -10.15 -35.41 9.19
N ALA A 287 -9.19 -35.32 10.10
CA ALA A 287 -7.76 -35.62 9.95
C ALA A 287 -7.31 -36.36 11.24
N PRO A 288 -6.06 -36.85 11.39
CA PRO A 288 -5.17 -37.57 10.46
C PRO A 288 -4.65 -38.89 11.08
N ALA A 289 -3.81 -39.67 10.37
CA ALA A 289 -3.09 -40.82 10.93
C ALA A 289 -1.60 -40.85 10.52
N THR A 290 -0.77 -41.26 11.49
CA THR A 290 0.69 -41.22 11.56
C THR A 290 1.34 -42.56 11.14
N THR A 291 2.29 -42.55 10.19
CA THR A 291 3.39 -43.58 9.96
C THR A 291 4.44 -43.59 11.05
N THR A 292 5.54 -44.37 11.09
CA THR A 292 6.73 -44.17 11.98
C THR A 292 7.90 -44.87 11.32
N THR A 293 9.09 -44.28 11.24
CA THR A 293 10.32 -45.06 11.04
C THR A 293 11.56 -44.26 11.48
N ALA A 294 12.41 -44.94 12.24
CA ALA A 294 13.64 -44.45 12.87
C ALA A 294 14.88 -45.07 12.21
N ARG A 295 16.04 -44.39 12.29
CA ARG A 295 17.40 -44.99 12.38
C ARG A 295 18.44 -43.89 12.66
N THR A 296 18.95 -43.76 13.88
CA THR A 296 20.25 -44.25 14.45
C THR A 296 21.48 -43.37 14.16
N THR A 297 22.07 -42.96 15.28
CA THR A 297 23.29 -42.20 15.56
C THR A 297 24.61 -42.88 15.18
N THR A 298 25.64 -42.07 14.90
CA THR A 298 27.04 -42.39 15.23
C THR A 298 27.80 -41.13 15.61
N THR A 299 28.38 -41.15 16.81
CA THR A 299 29.34 -40.21 17.37
C THR A 299 30.77 -40.59 16.98
N THR A 300 31.66 -39.62 16.89
CA THR A 300 33.09 -39.82 17.15
C THR A 300 33.71 -38.51 17.64
N ALA A 301 34.47 -38.61 18.73
CA ALA A 301 35.20 -37.52 19.38
C ALA A 301 36.67 -37.92 19.52
N ALA A 302 37.57 -36.94 19.34
CA ALA A 302 38.93 -36.80 19.91
C ALA A 302 39.57 -35.57 19.22
N GLY A 303 40.30 -34.64 19.83
CA GLY A 303 40.76 -34.42 21.19
C GLY A 303 41.89 -33.37 21.19
N GLY A 304 41.88 -32.44 22.15
CA GLY A 304 43.06 -31.85 22.83
C GLY A 304 43.95 -30.77 22.17
N GLY A 305 44.03 -29.58 22.80
CA GLY A 305 45.33 -29.02 23.21
C GLY A 305 45.71 -27.56 22.86
N SER A 306 45.75 -26.72 23.91
CA SER A 306 46.64 -25.57 24.17
C SER A 306 46.31 -24.16 23.62
N GLY A 307 46.43 -23.18 24.51
CA GLY A 307 45.96 -21.81 24.33
C GLY A 307 46.98 -20.80 23.80
N GLY A 308 46.47 -19.58 23.59
CA GLY A 308 47.26 -18.35 23.48
C GLY A 308 47.18 -17.63 22.14
N THR A 309 46.07 -16.91 21.89
CA THR A 309 46.02 -15.50 21.44
C THR A 309 44.58 -15.10 21.12
N THR A 310 44.18 -13.89 21.49
CA THR A 310 42.97 -13.26 20.95
C THR A 310 43.14 -13.08 19.44
N VAL A 311 42.08 -13.33 18.67
CA VAL A 311 42.11 -13.08 17.22
C VAL A 311 42.28 -11.58 17.01
N PRO A 312 43.34 -11.12 16.31
CA PRO A 312 43.48 -9.71 16.01
C PRO A 312 42.24 -9.25 15.26
N LYS A 313 41.90 -7.96 15.35
CA LYS A 313 40.83 -7.40 14.49
C LYS A 313 41.14 -7.84 13.05
N TYR A 314 40.11 -8.30 12.33
CA TYR A 314 40.20 -8.82 10.96
C TYR A 314 40.69 -10.27 10.79
N GLY A 315 41.03 -10.99 11.87
CA GLY A 315 41.31 -12.43 11.78
C GLY A 315 40.05 -13.30 11.70
N GLN A 316 40.16 -14.48 11.09
CA GLN A 316 39.08 -15.47 11.11
C GLN A 316 38.85 -15.92 12.56
N CYS A 317 37.60 -15.83 13.02
CA CYS A 317 37.23 -16.12 14.40
C CYS A 317 36.16 -17.23 14.52
N GLY A 318 35.84 -17.91 13.41
CA GLY A 318 34.86 -18.99 13.34
C GLY A 318 34.62 -19.52 11.91
N GLY A 319 33.81 -20.57 11.79
CA GLY A 319 33.46 -21.26 10.53
C GLY A 319 33.66 -22.78 10.60
N ILE A 320 32.96 -23.54 9.76
CA ILE A 320 33.03 -25.00 9.63
C ILE A 320 34.45 -25.36 9.19
N GLY A 321 35.10 -26.22 9.96
CA GLY A 321 36.49 -26.64 9.75
C GLY A 321 37.54 -25.72 10.37
N TYR A 322 37.15 -24.59 10.99
CA TYR A 322 38.07 -23.69 11.68
C TYR A 322 38.43 -24.23 13.08
N THR A 323 39.72 -24.32 13.39
CA THR A 323 40.25 -24.88 14.66
C THR A 323 41.00 -23.85 15.51
N GLY A 324 41.03 -22.58 15.09
CA GLY A 324 41.73 -21.49 15.79
C GLY A 324 40.89 -20.79 16.89
N SER A 325 41.43 -19.72 17.47
CA SER A 325 40.79 -18.97 18.57
C SER A 325 39.49 -18.29 18.11
N THR A 326 38.45 -18.29 18.96
CA THR A 326 37.15 -17.64 18.68
C THR A 326 36.96 -16.30 19.40
N THR A 327 37.92 -15.94 20.27
CA THR A 327 37.84 -14.74 21.11
C THR A 327 38.58 -13.60 20.44
N CYS A 328 37.86 -12.58 19.98
CA CYS A 328 38.43 -11.41 19.31
C CYS A 328 39.18 -10.48 20.29
N ALA A 329 40.10 -9.68 19.76
CA ALA A 329 40.78 -8.62 20.50
C ALA A 329 39.79 -7.67 21.20
N SER A 330 40.19 -7.11 22.35
CA SER A 330 39.33 -6.29 23.21
C SER A 330 38.63 -5.17 22.43
N GLY A 331 37.32 -5.02 22.64
CA GLY A 331 36.48 -4.07 21.92
C GLY A 331 35.96 -4.57 20.56
N SER A 332 36.04 -5.86 20.26
CA SER A 332 35.48 -6.47 19.06
C SER A 332 34.82 -7.82 19.36
N THR A 333 33.82 -8.18 18.56
CA THR A 333 33.06 -9.44 18.71
C THR A 333 33.12 -10.24 17.42
N CYS A 334 33.20 -11.56 17.54
CA CYS A 334 33.25 -12.42 16.37
C CYS A 334 31.90 -12.40 15.66
N GLN A 335 31.87 -11.86 14.45
CA GLN A 335 30.65 -11.77 13.64
C GLN A 335 30.57 -13.01 12.75
N VAL A 336 29.58 -13.86 13.04
CA VAL A 336 29.30 -15.05 12.23
C VAL A 336 28.51 -14.61 11.01
N LEU A 337 29.16 -14.66 9.84
CA LEU A 337 28.55 -14.23 8.58
C LEU A 337 27.89 -15.42 7.87
N ASN A 338 28.50 -16.60 7.96
CA ASN A 338 27.87 -17.86 7.56
C ASN A 338 28.61 -19.06 8.16
N GLU A 339 28.14 -20.26 7.80
CA GLU A 339 28.66 -21.53 8.29
C GLU A 339 30.14 -21.75 7.99
N TYR A 340 30.75 -21.11 6.97
CA TYR A 340 32.17 -21.25 6.63
C TYR A 340 33.02 -20.01 6.97
N TYR A 341 32.40 -18.87 7.29
CA TYR A 341 33.10 -17.59 7.37
C TYR A 341 32.61 -16.67 8.49
N SER A 342 33.53 -16.27 9.36
CA SER A 342 33.34 -15.30 10.43
C SER A 342 34.55 -14.36 10.49
N GLN A 343 34.36 -13.06 10.22
CA GLN A 343 35.45 -12.07 10.09
C GLN A 343 34.99 -10.61 10.31
N CYS A 344 35.89 -9.63 10.14
CA CYS A 344 35.68 -8.21 10.49
C CYS A 344 35.78 -7.20 9.30
N HIS A 345 35.61 -7.58 8.01
CA HIS A 345 35.92 -6.74 6.80
C HIS A 345 35.14 -5.43 6.62
N MET A 346 33.80 -5.42 6.61
CA MET A 346 33.06 -4.17 6.32
C MET A 346 33.30 -3.01 7.32
N PRO A 347 33.58 -3.29 8.60
CA PRO A 347 34.15 -2.29 9.51
C PRO A 347 35.47 -1.65 9.05
N LEU A 348 36.33 -2.33 8.28
CA LEU A 348 37.57 -1.77 7.70
C LEU A 348 37.25 -0.63 6.72
N ILE A 349 36.25 -0.81 5.86
CA ILE A 349 35.75 0.25 4.97
C ILE A 349 35.22 1.43 5.80
N GLN A 350 34.44 1.19 6.85
CA GLN A 350 33.97 2.27 7.71
C GLN A 350 35.11 3.00 8.44
N GLU A 351 36.13 2.28 8.91
CA GLU A 351 37.27 2.84 9.65
C GLU A 351 38.22 3.65 8.74
N ARG A 352 38.58 3.10 7.58
CA ARG A 352 39.56 3.70 6.66
C ARG A 352 38.95 4.73 5.73
N TRP A 353 37.74 4.45 5.24
CA TRP A 353 37.04 5.28 4.27
C TRP A 353 35.97 6.17 4.91
N GLY A 354 35.62 5.97 6.18
CA GLY A 354 34.71 6.86 6.92
C GLY A 354 35.17 8.32 6.93
N LYS A 355 36.49 8.57 7.00
CA LYS A 355 37.05 9.93 6.91
C LYS A 355 36.82 10.61 5.55
N TYR A 356 36.56 9.84 4.50
CA TYR A 356 36.19 10.36 3.18
C TYR A 356 34.68 10.54 3.03
N GLY A 357 33.85 10.15 4.02
CA GLY A 357 32.40 10.35 3.99
C GLY A 357 31.48 9.11 4.01
N VAL A 358 31.95 7.88 4.34
CA VAL A 358 31.06 6.70 4.40
C VAL A 358 29.98 6.92 5.46
N LYS A 359 28.70 6.83 5.06
CA LYS A 359 27.56 6.95 5.99
C LYS A 359 27.13 5.63 6.59
N SER A 360 27.07 4.61 5.75
CA SER A 360 26.60 3.29 6.12
C SER A 360 26.98 2.28 5.05
N TRP A 361 26.86 1.00 5.37
CA TRP A 361 27.09 -0.08 4.43
C TRP A 361 26.17 -1.26 4.71
N SER A 362 25.98 -2.11 3.71
CA SER A 362 25.23 -3.37 3.80
C SER A 362 25.92 -4.47 3.01
N VAL A 363 25.67 -5.74 3.38
CA VAL A 363 26.15 -6.93 2.67
C VAL A 363 24.96 -7.80 2.33
N THR A 364 24.90 -8.24 1.07
CA THR A 364 23.86 -9.10 0.51
C THR A 364 24.48 -10.43 0.11
N LYS A 365 23.91 -11.55 0.56
CA LYS A 365 24.23 -12.89 0.06
C LYS A 365 23.32 -13.20 -1.13
N PHE A 366 23.91 -13.47 -2.28
CA PHE A 366 23.15 -13.88 -3.45
C PHE A 366 22.83 -15.37 -3.39
N GLN A 367 21.58 -15.72 -3.68
CA GLN A 367 21.12 -17.10 -3.75
C GLN A 367 21.15 -17.58 -5.20
N PRO A 368 21.20 -18.90 -5.46
CA PRO A 368 20.90 -19.44 -6.78
C PRO A 368 19.59 -18.87 -7.33
N GLY A 369 19.54 -18.69 -8.65
CA GLY A 369 18.33 -18.30 -9.35
C GLY A 369 17.20 -19.31 -9.12
N ALA A 370 15.96 -18.91 -9.40
CA ALA A 370 14.81 -19.81 -9.26
C ALA A 370 14.88 -21.06 -10.16
N ASP A 371 15.76 -21.02 -11.17
CA ASP A 371 16.15 -22.11 -12.07
C ASP A 371 17.27 -23.00 -11.50
N GLY A 372 17.77 -22.72 -10.29
CA GLY A 372 18.89 -23.41 -9.67
C GLY A 372 20.26 -22.99 -10.20
N ALA A 373 20.32 -22.04 -11.13
CA ALA A 373 21.59 -21.53 -11.63
C ALA A 373 22.36 -20.85 -10.50
N LYS A 374 23.63 -21.20 -10.33
CA LYS A 374 24.48 -20.58 -9.30
C LYS A 374 24.62 -19.08 -9.60
N PRO A 375 24.52 -18.21 -8.59
CA PRO A 375 24.64 -16.78 -8.84
C PRO A 375 26.07 -16.46 -9.30
N LEU A 376 26.22 -15.46 -10.17
CA LEU A 376 27.51 -15.06 -10.73
C LEU A 376 28.54 -14.67 -9.64
N TYR A 377 28.04 -14.10 -8.54
CA TYR A 377 28.78 -13.76 -7.33
C TYR A 377 28.04 -14.31 -6.11
N ALA A 378 28.75 -14.77 -5.10
CA ALA A 378 28.13 -15.30 -3.88
C ALA A 378 27.64 -14.18 -2.93
N PHE A 379 28.27 -13.00 -2.98
CA PHE A 379 27.99 -11.87 -2.10
C PHE A 379 28.21 -10.53 -2.83
N GLY A 380 27.54 -9.48 -2.37
CA GLY A 380 27.75 -8.09 -2.80
C GLY A 380 27.55 -7.12 -1.65
N SER A 381 28.18 -5.95 -1.70
CA SER A 381 28.03 -4.91 -0.67
C SER A 381 27.64 -3.57 -1.29
N VAL A 382 26.91 -2.76 -0.54
CA VAL A 382 26.56 -1.38 -0.91
C VAL A 382 27.09 -0.47 0.17
N VAL A 383 27.87 0.53 -0.22
CA VAL A 383 28.47 1.54 0.67
C VAL A 383 27.90 2.90 0.28
N TYR A 384 27.30 3.60 1.24
CA TYR A 384 26.62 4.87 1.02
C TYR A 384 27.53 6.06 1.34
N TRP A 385 27.50 7.06 0.46
CA TRP A 385 28.32 8.27 0.48
C TRP A 385 27.44 9.50 0.22
N ASP A 386 27.88 10.70 0.63
CA ASP A 386 27.09 11.92 0.41
C ASP A 386 27.11 12.39 -1.05
N ASN A 387 28.21 12.15 -1.77
CA ASN A 387 28.38 12.57 -3.16
C ASN A 387 29.48 11.79 -3.87
N LEU A 388 29.52 11.94 -5.20
CA LEU A 388 30.46 11.24 -6.06
C LEU A 388 31.94 11.65 -5.85
N GLU A 389 32.21 12.90 -5.46
CA GLU A 389 33.59 13.37 -5.23
C GLU A 389 34.24 12.70 -4.02
N GLN A 390 33.46 12.38 -2.99
CA GLN A 390 33.92 11.57 -1.85
C GLN A 390 34.32 10.16 -2.26
N ILE A 391 33.56 9.53 -3.16
CA ILE A 391 33.89 8.21 -3.72
C ILE A 391 35.21 8.29 -4.50
N LYS A 392 35.35 9.27 -5.40
CA LYS A 392 36.60 9.47 -6.16
C LYS A 392 37.81 9.69 -5.25
N THR A 393 37.64 10.47 -4.19
CA THR A 393 38.70 10.74 -3.21
C THR A 393 39.08 9.49 -2.42
N ALA A 394 38.10 8.70 -1.98
CA ALA A 394 38.33 7.44 -1.27
C ALA A 394 39.06 6.41 -2.14
N PHE A 395 38.64 6.26 -3.41
CA PHE A 395 39.26 5.35 -4.38
C PHE A 395 40.60 5.86 -4.95
N GLY A 396 40.93 7.13 -4.74
CA GLY A 396 42.25 7.71 -5.01
C GLY A 396 43.18 7.75 -3.79
N GLY A 397 42.69 7.33 -2.61
CA GLY A 397 43.43 7.37 -1.35
C GLY A 397 44.43 6.21 -1.19
N PRO A 398 45.45 6.36 -0.33
CA PRO A 398 46.45 5.31 -0.10
C PRO A 398 45.88 4.04 0.55
N GLU A 399 44.68 4.09 1.15
CA GLU A 399 44.03 2.98 1.83
C GLU A 399 43.41 1.94 0.89
N VAL A 400 43.30 2.25 -0.41
CA VAL A 400 42.72 1.35 -1.42
C VAL A 400 43.49 0.04 -1.47
N GLY A 401 44.82 0.08 -1.36
CA GLY A 401 45.65 -1.13 -1.36
C GLY A 401 45.36 -2.06 -0.19
N GLU A 402 45.11 -1.51 1.01
CA GLU A 402 44.75 -2.28 2.21
C GLU A 402 43.34 -2.88 2.07
N ILE A 403 42.37 -2.10 1.58
CA ILE A 403 40.98 -2.54 1.44
C ILE A 403 40.82 -3.58 0.33
N MET A 404 41.42 -3.36 -0.83
CA MET A 404 41.36 -4.32 -1.94
C MET A 404 42.21 -5.56 -1.67
N GLY A 405 43.31 -5.42 -0.94
CA GLY A 405 44.15 -6.54 -0.51
C GLY A 405 43.40 -7.53 0.38
N ASP A 406 42.43 -7.07 1.18
CA ASP A 406 41.62 -7.93 2.03
C ASP A 406 40.58 -8.76 1.24
N VAL A 407 40.17 -8.31 0.04
CA VAL A 407 39.15 -9.00 -0.77
C VAL A 407 39.58 -10.41 -1.18
N ALA A 408 40.88 -10.63 -1.41
CA ALA A 408 41.44 -11.94 -1.75
C ALA A 408 41.27 -12.98 -0.63
N ASN A 409 41.02 -12.55 0.61
CA ASN A 409 40.81 -13.45 1.75
C ASN A 409 39.42 -14.10 1.77
N PHE A 410 38.47 -13.60 0.97
CA PHE A 410 37.08 -14.09 0.98
C PHE A 410 36.36 -14.07 -0.37
N SER A 411 37.02 -13.60 -1.43
CA SER A 411 36.57 -13.72 -2.81
C SER A 411 37.60 -14.43 -3.66
N ASN A 412 37.15 -15.35 -4.50
CA ASN A 412 37.97 -16.03 -5.50
C ASN A 412 37.98 -15.29 -6.86
N LYS A 413 37.38 -14.10 -6.92
CA LYS A 413 37.31 -13.23 -8.11
C LYS A 413 37.46 -11.77 -7.70
N GLU A 414 37.97 -10.95 -8.62
CA GLU A 414 37.99 -9.50 -8.45
C GLU A 414 36.57 -8.93 -8.30
N PRO A 415 36.35 -7.95 -7.40
CA PRO A 415 35.05 -7.32 -7.20
C PRO A 415 34.70 -6.40 -8.38
N ILE A 416 33.42 -6.36 -8.75
CA ILE A 416 32.88 -5.37 -9.69
C ILE A 416 32.38 -4.16 -8.90
N PHE A 417 32.87 -2.97 -9.24
CA PHE A 417 32.38 -1.72 -8.65
C PHE A 417 31.33 -1.09 -9.55
N LEU A 418 30.14 -0.90 -8.98
CA LEU A 418 29.08 -0.11 -9.59
C LEU A 418 28.90 1.16 -8.77
N THR A 419 28.99 2.30 -9.43
CA THR A 419 28.70 3.61 -8.84
C THR A 419 27.41 4.14 -9.44
N GLY A 420 26.56 4.69 -8.59
CA GLY A 420 25.28 5.25 -9.00
C GLY A 420 24.75 6.19 -7.93
N GLU A 421 23.99 7.19 -8.35
CA GLU A 421 23.28 8.03 -7.41
C GLU A 421 22.01 7.31 -6.96
N SER A 422 21.79 7.27 -5.65
CA SER A 422 20.45 6.98 -5.16
C SER A 422 19.57 8.17 -5.52
N SER A 423 18.82 8.08 -6.61
CA SER A 423 17.74 9.01 -6.92
C SER A 423 16.60 8.81 -5.92
N ARG A 424 16.83 9.27 -4.69
CA ARG A 424 15.73 9.63 -3.81
C ARG A 424 15.04 10.80 -4.48
N VAL A 425 13.81 10.60 -4.94
CA VAL A 425 12.87 11.70 -5.13
C VAL A 425 12.58 12.26 -3.74
N ILE A 426 13.49 13.10 -3.23
CA ILE A 426 13.19 13.99 -2.12
C ILE A 426 12.43 15.13 -2.77
N MET A 427 11.11 15.12 -2.60
CA MET A 427 10.26 16.25 -2.92
C MET A 427 10.67 17.43 -2.02
N ARG A 428 11.73 18.16 -2.39
CA ARG A 428 12.03 19.48 -1.82
C ARG A 428 11.00 20.44 -2.40
N LEU A 429 9.84 20.52 -1.75
CA LEU A 429 8.88 21.60 -1.95
C LEU A 429 9.51 22.90 -1.46
N THR A 430 10.20 23.61 -2.35
CA THR A 430 10.53 25.02 -2.10
C THR A 430 9.27 25.85 -2.27
N THR A 431 8.88 26.51 -1.19
CA THR A 431 7.59 27.20 -0.92
C THR A 431 7.31 28.46 -1.75
N LYS A 432 7.89 28.61 -2.94
CA LYS A 432 7.72 29.81 -3.76
C LYS A 432 7.37 29.44 -5.19
N SER A 433 6.07 29.25 -5.46
CA SER A 433 5.41 29.42 -6.77
C SER A 433 3.90 29.11 -6.74
N ILE A 434 3.32 28.69 -5.61
CA ILE A 434 1.86 28.50 -5.50
C ILE A 434 1.25 29.76 -4.87
N LEU A 435 1.15 30.84 -5.64
CA LEU A 435 0.29 31.97 -5.27
C LEU A 435 -0.13 32.78 -6.50
N CYS A 436 -0.87 32.14 -7.42
CA CYS A 436 -1.82 32.80 -8.32
C CYS A 436 -2.51 31.74 -9.17
N ALA A 437 -3.68 31.28 -8.71
CA ALA A 437 -4.79 30.69 -9.50
C ALA A 437 -5.52 29.59 -8.69
N PHE A 438 -6.06 29.90 -7.51
CA PHE A 438 -7.06 29.04 -6.88
C PHE A 438 -8.09 29.91 -6.15
N ALA A 439 -9.12 30.31 -6.89
CA ALA A 439 -10.38 30.74 -6.32
C ALA A 439 -11.46 29.85 -6.94
N GLY A 440 -11.86 28.81 -6.21
CA GLY A 440 -13.04 28.00 -6.52
C GLY A 440 -12.74 26.59 -7.02
N LEU A 441 -12.53 25.66 -6.10
CA LEU A 441 -13.09 24.29 -6.03
C LEU A 441 -12.36 23.54 -4.90
N ALA A 442 -13.14 22.96 -3.99
CA ALA A 442 -12.67 22.39 -2.74
C ALA A 442 -12.03 20.99 -2.91
N THR A 443 -10.76 20.89 -2.50
CA THR A 443 -10.08 19.79 -1.79
C THR A 443 -10.47 18.33 -2.12
N ALA A 444 -9.67 17.67 -2.96
CA ALA A 444 -9.36 16.24 -2.81
C ALA A 444 -7.84 16.11 -2.67
N ASN A 445 -7.36 15.43 -1.63
CA ASN A 445 -5.94 15.27 -1.37
C ASN A 445 -5.30 14.24 -2.32
N PRO A 446 -4.04 14.42 -2.74
CA PRO A 446 -3.37 13.57 -3.73
C PRO A 446 -3.19 12.09 -3.31
N LEU A 447 -3.39 11.74 -2.03
CA LEU A 447 -3.28 10.36 -1.55
C LEU A 447 -4.58 9.55 -1.73
N ASP A 448 -5.75 10.19 -1.70
CA ASP A 448 -7.03 9.53 -2.00
C ASP A 448 -7.10 9.09 -3.48
N TRP A 449 -6.45 9.86 -4.36
CA TRP A 449 -6.38 9.61 -5.81
C TRP A 449 -5.68 8.29 -6.18
N LEU A 450 -4.69 7.86 -5.38
CA LEU A 450 -3.99 6.59 -5.59
C LEU A 450 -4.74 5.39 -4.97
N GLY A 451 -5.77 5.66 -4.17
CA GLY A 451 -6.52 4.65 -3.42
C GLY A 451 -5.65 3.80 -2.49
N ILE A 452 -4.46 4.26 -2.11
CA ILE A 452 -3.51 3.46 -1.30
C ILE A 452 -3.91 3.51 0.19
N ALA A 453 -4.45 4.64 0.65
CA ALA A 453 -4.99 4.84 1.98
C ALA A 453 -6.23 5.76 1.90
N SER A 454 -7.19 5.60 2.82
CA SER A 454 -8.41 6.41 2.89
C SER A 454 -8.26 7.59 3.85
N TRP A 455 -8.65 8.78 3.42
CA TRP A 455 -8.82 9.97 4.28
C TRP A 455 -10.25 10.13 4.79
N ASP A 456 -11.21 9.41 4.21
CA ASP A 456 -12.56 9.30 4.74
C ASP A 456 -12.59 8.46 6.02
N VAL A 457 -13.61 8.68 6.85
CA VAL A 457 -13.88 7.83 8.02
C VAL A 457 -13.98 6.36 7.63
N GLU A 458 -13.16 5.54 8.28
CA GLU A 458 -13.15 4.08 8.21
C GLU A 458 -13.37 3.46 9.60
N GLY A 459 -13.42 2.13 9.65
CA GLY A 459 -13.51 1.42 10.91
C GLY A 459 -14.87 1.51 11.60
N TYR A 460 -14.85 1.33 12.91
CA TYR A 460 -16.07 1.28 13.72
C TYR A 460 -16.85 2.59 13.74
N ALA A 461 -16.22 3.75 13.56
CA ALA A 461 -16.95 5.02 13.39
C ALA A 461 -17.73 5.08 12.06
N LYS A 462 -17.31 4.33 11.02
CA LYS A 462 -18.01 4.27 9.74
C LYS A 462 -19.13 3.23 9.76
N ASP A 463 -18.78 2.01 10.13
CA ASP A 463 -19.61 0.82 9.99
C ASP A 463 -19.94 0.27 11.38
N ASN A 464 -21.13 0.60 11.87
CA ASN A 464 -21.64 0.14 13.16
C ASN A 464 -23.18 0.10 13.17
N PRO A 465 -23.82 -0.59 14.13
CA PRO A 465 -25.28 -0.71 14.20
C PRO A 465 -26.04 0.61 14.41
N LEU A 466 -25.39 1.66 14.91
CA LEU A 466 -25.99 2.97 15.16
C LEU A 466 -25.85 3.92 13.96
N GLY A 467 -25.16 3.50 12.89
CA GLY A 467 -24.92 4.28 11.69
C GLY A 467 -23.61 5.09 11.71
N LYS A 468 -23.25 5.59 10.52
CA LYS A 468 -21.98 6.30 10.27
C LYS A 468 -21.85 7.58 11.10
N THR A 469 -20.65 7.82 11.65
CA THR A 469 -20.25 9.11 12.22
C THR A 469 -20.18 10.16 11.11
N THR A 470 -20.99 11.20 11.24
CA THR A 470 -21.14 12.33 10.31
C THR A 470 -20.94 13.69 10.98
N GLY A 471 -20.83 13.72 12.32
CA GLY A 471 -20.59 14.92 13.10
C GLY A 471 -21.68 15.97 12.88
N GLY A 472 -21.24 17.18 12.53
CA GLY A 472 -22.09 18.34 12.27
C GLY A 472 -22.74 18.42 10.90
N LYS A 473 -22.58 17.39 10.04
CA LYS A 473 -23.10 17.40 8.67
C LYS A 473 -24.61 17.69 8.64
N GLY A 474 -25.02 18.58 7.74
CA GLY A 474 -26.41 19.03 7.60
C GLY A 474 -26.79 20.20 8.53
N GLY A 475 -25.91 20.56 9.47
CA GLY A 475 -26.03 21.75 10.31
C GLY A 475 -25.27 22.96 9.76
N PRO A 476 -25.41 24.14 10.42
CA PRO A 476 -24.62 25.31 10.08
C PRO A 476 -23.13 25.11 10.38
N THR A 477 -22.29 25.82 9.62
CA THR A 477 -20.87 25.97 9.93
C THR A 477 -20.63 27.31 10.61
N VAL A 478 -19.93 27.32 11.74
CA VAL A 478 -19.53 28.52 12.46
C VAL A 478 -18.02 28.52 12.66
N THR A 479 -17.39 29.69 12.52
CA THR A 479 -15.98 29.88 12.83
C THR A 479 -15.87 30.61 14.16
N VAL A 480 -15.04 30.10 15.06
CA VAL A 480 -14.86 30.64 16.42
C VAL A 480 -13.39 30.90 16.69
N SER A 481 -13.10 31.94 17.47
CA SER A 481 -11.72 32.29 17.86
C SER A 481 -11.60 32.72 19.32
N THR A 482 -12.69 32.61 20.08
CA THR A 482 -12.70 32.88 21.53
C THR A 482 -13.28 31.70 22.30
N ILE A 483 -12.92 31.59 23.57
CA ILE A 483 -13.38 30.51 24.44
C ILE A 483 -14.92 30.51 24.59
N PRO A 484 -15.60 31.65 24.85
CA PRO A 484 -17.06 31.66 24.97
C PRO A 484 -17.79 31.24 23.70
N GLU A 485 -17.30 31.67 22.52
CA GLU A 485 -17.83 31.26 21.23
C GLU A 485 -17.67 29.76 21.01
N LEU A 486 -16.46 29.23 21.28
CA LEU A 486 -16.17 27.81 21.15
C LEU A 486 -17.08 26.97 22.04
N GLN A 487 -17.16 27.29 23.34
CA GLN A 487 -17.99 26.58 24.31
C GLN A 487 -19.47 26.58 23.89
N THR A 488 -19.99 27.72 23.44
CA THR A 488 -21.36 27.83 22.96
C THR A 488 -21.58 27.02 21.69
N ALA A 489 -20.63 27.04 20.76
CA ALA A 489 -20.76 26.40 19.46
C ALA A 489 -20.73 24.86 19.55
N VAL A 490 -19.94 24.28 20.45
CA VAL A 490 -19.82 22.82 20.58
C VAL A 490 -20.86 22.19 21.50
N ALA A 491 -21.66 22.97 22.22
CA ALA A 491 -22.66 22.47 23.15
C ALA A 491 -23.94 21.94 22.45
N GLY A 492 -24.76 21.21 23.21
CA GLY A 492 -26.09 20.76 22.79
C GLY A 492 -26.07 19.63 21.74
N THR A 493 -27.22 19.36 21.14
CA THR A 493 -27.44 18.19 20.29
C THR A 493 -27.64 18.52 18.81
N ASP A 494 -27.81 19.79 18.45
CA ASP A 494 -28.06 20.16 17.05
C ASP A 494 -26.82 19.94 16.18
N PRO A 495 -26.95 19.41 14.95
CA PRO A 495 -25.85 19.31 14.02
C PRO A 495 -25.13 20.66 13.85
N ARG A 496 -23.81 20.69 14.06
CA ARG A 496 -23.01 21.90 13.80
C ARG A 496 -21.55 21.59 13.49
N THR A 497 -21.01 22.23 12.47
CA THR A 497 -19.57 22.25 12.20
C THR A 497 -18.98 23.51 12.84
N VAL A 498 -18.03 23.32 13.77
CA VAL A 498 -17.36 24.37 14.52
C VAL A 498 -15.91 24.42 14.06
N VAL A 499 -15.55 25.48 13.34
CA VAL A 499 -14.19 25.72 12.85
C VAL A 499 -13.44 26.56 13.88
N LEU A 500 -12.49 25.97 14.59
CA LEU A 500 -11.66 26.67 15.57
C LEU A 500 -10.48 27.36 14.86
N LYS A 501 -10.33 28.67 15.04
CA LYS A 501 -9.22 29.45 14.51
C LYS A 501 -8.37 30.03 15.62
N GLY A 502 -7.07 29.75 15.58
CA GLY A 502 -6.09 30.26 16.53
C GLY A 502 -5.90 29.39 17.77
N SER A 503 -5.04 29.87 18.67
CA SER A 503 -4.69 29.17 19.90
C SER A 503 -5.59 29.62 21.05
N LEU A 504 -6.10 28.66 21.83
CA LEU A 504 -6.93 28.90 23.01
C LEU A 504 -6.39 28.11 24.20
N GLU A 505 -6.10 28.82 25.27
CA GLU A 505 -5.80 28.23 26.57
C GLU A 505 -7.11 28.06 27.35
N LEU A 506 -7.62 26.82 27.41
CA LEU A 506 -8.91 26.54 28.02
C LEU A 506 -8.82 26.54 29.55
N PRO A 507 -9.69 27.29 30.25
CA PRO A 507 -9.71 27.31 31.72
C PRO A 507 -10.35 26.06 32.33
N ALA A 508 -11.10 25.30 31.53
CA ALA A 508 -11.82 24.09 31.93
C ALA A 508 -11.97 23.15 30.73
N ARG A 509 -12.24 21.87 30.98
CA ARG A 509 -12.44 20.88 29.91
C ARG A 509 -13.57 21.32 28.97
N LEU A 510 -13.30 21.30 27.66
CA LEU A 510 -14.28 21.66 26.64
C LEU A 510 -15.29 20.52 26.47
N LYS A 511 -16.54 20.74 26.89
CA LYS A 511 -17.61 19.74 26.76
C LYS A 511 -18.22 19.80 25.35
N VAL A 512 -17.96 18.79 24.54
CA VAL A 512 -18.52 18.67 23.19
C VAL A 512 -19.78 17.81 23.24
N GLY A 513 -20.90 18.37 22.78
CA GLY A 513 -22.18 17.68 22.71
C GLY A 513 -22.34 16.79 21.47
N SER A 514 -23.53 16.24 21.27
CA SER A 514 -23.82 15.35 20.14
C SER A 514 -23.92 16.09 18.81
N ASN A 515 -23.68 15.37 17.70
CA ASN A 515 -23.77 15.88 16.33
C ASN A 515 -22.86 17.09 16.07
N LYS A 516 -21.60 16.99 16.49
CA LYS A 516 -20.62 18.08 16.34
C LYS A 516 -19.46 17.65 15.47
N SER A 517 -18.98 18.56 14.64
CA SER A 517 -17.65 18.48 14.04
C SER A 517 -16.84 19.65 14.57
N LEU A 518 -15.90 19.42 15.50
CA LEU A 518 -14.92 20.41 15.90
C LEU A 518 -13.68 20.24 15.02
N VAL A 519 -13.46 21.21 14.13
CA VAL A 519 -12.43 21.14 13.09
C VAL A 519 -11.46 22.31 13.23
N GLY A 520 -10.16 22.06 13.22
CA GLY A 520 -9.18 23.13 13.26
C GLY A 520 -9.04 23.88 11.93
N TYR A 521 -8.86 25.20 11.98
CA TYR A 521 -8.58 26.01 10.81
C TYR A 521 -7.10 25.90 10.41
N LYS A 522 -6.85 25.23 9.27
CA LYS A 522 -5.49 25.02 8.75
C LYS A 522 -4.58 24.42 9.83
N THR A 523 -3.48 25.06 10.18
CA THR A 523 -2.56 24.62 11.24
C THR A 523 -2.65 25.49 12.50
N THR A 524 -3.68 26.32 12.63
CA THR A 524 -3.73 27.38 13.65
C THR A 524 -4.48 26.99 14.92
N ALA A 525 -5.31 25.95 14.86
CA ALA A 525 -6.13 25.52 15.99
C ALA A 525 -5.28 24.80 17.03
N HIS A 526 -4.98 25.47 18.14
CA HIS A 526 -4.13 24.92 19.19
C HIS A 526 -4.79 25.09 20.56
N ILE A 527 -5.05 23.97 21.23
CA ILE A 527 -5.66 23.92 22.55
C ILE A 527 -4.59 23.62 23.61
N THR A 528 -4.55 24.44 24.65
CA THR A 528 -3.73 24.27 25.85
C THR A 528 -4.58 24.49 27.11
N GLY A 529 -4.00 24.37 28.31
CA GLY A 529 -4.68 24.57 29.58
C GLY A 529 -5.49 23.35 30.01
N LYS A 530 -6.61 23.05 29.33
CA LYS A 530 -7.47 21.87 29.59
C LYS A 530 -7.92 21.21 28.29
N GLY A 531 -8.13 19.90 28.34
CA GLY A 531 -8.48 19.08 27.17
C GLY A 531 -9.96 19.09 26.79
N VAL A 532 -10.33 18.20 25.87
CA VAL A 532 -11.67 18.07 25.29
C VAL A 532 -12.41 16.86 25.86
N ASP A 533 -13.63 17.04 26.33
CA ASP A 533 -14.48 16.00 26.92
C ASP A 533 -15.69 15.72 26.04
N VAL A 534 -15.77 14.51 25.49
CA VAL A 534 -16.97 13.97 24.82
C VAL A 534 -17.65 13.05 25.82
N PHE A 535 -18.67 13.58 26.50
CA PHE A 535 -19.37 12.88 27.57
C PHE A 535 -20.85 12.73 27.24
N ASN A 536 -21.38 11.51 27.39
CA ASN A 536 -22.79 11.19 27.16
C ASN A 536 -23.29 11.72 25.80
N SER A 537 -22.47 11.56 24.77
CA SER A 537 -22.68 12.17 23.45
C SER A 537 -22.52 11.15 22.34
N THR A 538 -23.09 11.47 21.17
CA THR A 538 -22.97 10.62 19.99
C THR A 538 -22.73 11.44 18.73
N ASN A 539 -22.12 10.81 17.73
CA ASN A 539 -21.91 11.39 16.40
C ASN A 539 -21.04 12.65 16.47
N VAL A 540 -19.76 12.48 16.85
CA VAL A 540 -18.81 13.58 17.05
C VAL A 540 -17.57 13.37 16.18
N ILE A 541 -17.10 14.44 15.54
CA ILE A 541 -15.83 14.49 14.81
C ILE A 541 -14.92 15.51 15.50
N LEU A 542 -13.71 15.10 15.86
CA LEU A 542 -12.65 15.95 16.40
C LEU A 542 -11.48 15.88 15.42
N GLN A 543 -11.25 16.95 14.66
CA GLN A 543 -10.37 16.89 13.50
C GLN A 543 -9.43 18.09 13.39
N ASN A 544 -8.18 17.84 12.99
CA ASN A 544 -7.22 18.90 12.66
C ASN A 544 -6.86 19.85 13.83
N LEU A 545 -6.85 19.34 15.06
CA LEU A 545 -6.55 20.09 16.27
C LEU A 545 -5.14 19.76 16.77
N LYS A 546 -4.37 20.78 17.14
CA LYS A 546 -3.20 20.58 18.01
C LYS A 546 -3.67 20.68 19.47
N ILE A 547 -3.40 19.68 20.29
CA ILE A 547 -3.71 19.71 21.73
C ILE A 547 -2.45 19.31 22.49
N SER A 548 -2.00 20.16 23.41
CA SER A 548 -0.69 19.90 24.03
C SER A 548 -0.57 20.36 25.47
N HIS A 549 0.30 19.70 26.23
CA HIS A 549 0.70 20.10 27.59
C HIS A 549 -0.52 20.24 28.54
N ILE A 550 -1.46 19.30 28.46
CA ILE A 550 -2.65 19.29 29.32
C ILE A 550 -2.30 18.69 30.68
N LEU A 551 -2.40 19.50 31.73
CA LEU A 551 -2.12 19.09 33.11
C LEU A 551 -3.37 18.53 33.80
N ASP A 552 -3.13 17.53 34.65
CA ASP A 552 -4.13 16.87 35.50
C ASP A 552 -5.32 16.28 34.73
N ASN A 553 -5.12 15.98 33.44
CA ASN A 553 -6.16 15.45 32.56
C ASN A 553 -5.62 15.06 31.17
N ASP A 554 -6.51 14.46 30.38
CA ASP A 554 -6.18 14.02 29.03
C ASP A 554 -6.38 15.12 27.98
N CYS A 555 -5.67 15.01 26.84
CA CYS A 555 -5.94 15.88 25.69
C CYS A 555 -7.38 15.70 25.18
N ILE A 556 -7.83 14.45 25.03
CA ILE A 556 -9.21 14.10 24.71
C ILE A 556 -9.65 12.96 25.63
N THR A 557 -10.82 13.09 26.25
CA THR A 557 -11.49 11.99 26.95
C THR A 557 -12.86 11.75 26.33
N ILE A 558 -13.12 10.52 25.91
CA ILE A 558 -14.39 10.04 25.37
C ILE A 558 -14.97 9.08 26.40
N ARG A 559 -16.13 9.42 26.95
CA ARG A 559 -16.74 8.66 28.04
C ARG A 559 -18.24 8.52 27.89
N ASN A 560 -18.75 7.31 28.06
CA ASN A 560 -20.16 6.97 27.86
C ASN A 560 -20.71 7.54 26.54
N SER A 561 -19.94 7.42 25.46
CA SER A 561 -20.23 8.09 24.19
C SER A 561 -20.05 7.17 23.00
N THR A 562 -20.79 7.40 21.92
CA THR A 562 -20.77 6.53 20.73
C THR A 562 -20.50 7.27 19.44
N ARG A 563 -20.02 6.58 18.40
CA ARG A 563 -19.83 7.18 17.06
C ARG A 563 -18.95 8.44 17.11
N VAL A 564 -17.69 8.25 17.50
CA VAL A 564 -16.70 9.33 17.58
C VAL A 564 -15.56 9.08 16.60
N TRP A 565 -15.15 10.11 15.88
CA TRP A 565 -14.01 10.07 14.96
C TRP A 565 -12.98 11.12 15.37
N VAL A 566 -11.77 10.66 15.74
CA VAL A 566 -10.62 11.51 16.11
C VAL A 566 -9.59 11.42 15.00
N ASP A 567 -9.44 12.50 14.23
CA ASP A 567 -8.76 12.45 12.94
C ASP A 567 -7.79 13.61 12.67
N HIS A 568 -6.60 13.33 12.11
CA HIS A 568 -5.64 14.38 11.72
C HIS A 568 -5.26 15.38 12.83
N ASN A 569 -5.26 14.96 14.08
CA ASN A 569 -4.87 15.81 15.22
C ASN A 569 -3.38 15.64 15.55
N GLU A 570 -2.81 16.59 16.28
CA GLU A 570 -1.47 16.49 16.86
C GLU A 570 -1.56 16.57 18.38
N PHE A 571 -0.98 15.58 19.06
CA PHE A 571 -0.95 15.47 20.52
C PHE A 571 0.48 15.44 21.01
N THR A 572 0.82 16.31 21.96
CA THR A 572 2.19 16.37 22.48
C THR A 572 2.29 16.94 23.88
N SER A 573 3.29 16.52 24.64
CA SER A 573 3.67 17.20 25.88
C SER A 573 5.19 17.20 26.06
N ASP A 574 5.69 16.66 27.17
CA ASP A 574 7.11 16.56 27.47
C ASP A 574 7.38 15.25 28.21
N ILE A 575 7.89 14.26 27.46
CA ILE A 575 8.28 12.94 27.99
C ILE A 575 9.38 13.03 29.06
N THR A 576 10.15 14.12 29.14
CA THR A 576 11.22 14.22 30.15
C THR A 576 10.70 14.44 31.57
N LYS A 577 9.41 14.76 31.72
CA LYS A 577 8.76 15.01 33.02
C LYS A 577 8.35 13.74 33.78
N GLY A 578 8.49 12.58 33.17
CA GLY A 578 8.05 11.31 33.75
C GLY A 578 6.57 11.00 33.49
N PRO A 579 6.12 9.79 33.86
CA PRO A 579 4.85 9.22 33.42
C PRO A 579 3.61 9.94 33.91
N ASP A 580 3.63 10.53 35.10
CA ASP A 580 2.42 11.08 35.73
C ASP A 580 2.35 12.61 35.77
N PHE A 581 3.34 13.31 35.20
CA PHE A 581 3.26 14.78 35.14
C PHE A 581 2.15 15.26 34.18
N TYR A 582 1.99 14.53 33.07
CA TYR A 582 0.82 14.64 32.20
C TYR A 582 0.06 13.31 32.27
N ASP A 583 -1.26 13.33 32.04
CA ASP A 583 -2.06 12.11 32.03
C ASP A 583 -2.14 11.50 30.63
N GLY A 584 -3.33 11.30 30.04
CA GLY A 584 -3.50 10.72 28.71
C GLY A 584 -3.38 11.70 27.53
N GLN A 585 -3.12 11.21 26.32
CA GLN A 585 -3.45 11.94 25.09
C GLN A 585 -4.91 11.67 24.69
N VAL A 586 -5.29 10.41 24.45
CA VAL A 586 -6.66 10.06 24.01
C VAL A 586 -7.21 8.89 24.81
N ASP A 587 -8.14 9.16 25.71
CA ASP A 587 -8.73 8.16 26.59
C ASP A 587 -10.18 7.84 26.18
N ILE A 588 -10.49 6.55 26.03
CA ILE A 588 -11.79 6.02 25.59
C ILE A 588 -12.31 5.06 26.66
N ILE A 589 -13.29 5.49 27.44
CA ILE A 589 -13.60 4.85 28.71
C ILE A 589 -15.11 4.73 28.93
N ARG A 590 -15.53 3.94 29.92
CA ARG A 590 -16.91 3.89 30.46
C ARG A 590 -17.96 3.63 29.37
N ALA A 591 -18.00 2.41 28.84
CA ALA A 591 -18.94 1.95 27.82
C ALA A 591 -18.96 2.80 26.53
N SER A 592 -17.90 3.57 26.25
CA SER A 592 -17.78 4.26 24.97
C SER A 592 -17.66 3.25 23.83
N ASP A 593 -18.18 3.56 22.66
CA ASP A 593 -18.29 2.54 21.61
C ASP A 593 -18.33 3.12 20.18
N TRP A 594 -17.95 2.30 19.20
CA TRP A 594 -17.98 2.66 17.78
C TRP A 594 -17.09 3.85 17.43
N ILE A 595 -15.80 3.73 17.75
CA ILE A 595 -14.83 4.83 17.67
C ILE A 595 -13.73 4.52 16.65
N THR A 596 -13.31 5.54 15.91
CA THR A 596 -12.12 5.48 15.05
C THR A 596 -11.17 6.61 15.41
N VAL A 597 -9.89 6.27 15.57
CA VAL A 597 -8.77 7.17 15.80
C VAL A 597 -7.81 7.00 14.62
N SER A 598 -7.75 8.00 13.73
CA SER A 598 -7.01 7.88 12.48
C SER A 598 -6.14 9.07 12.13
N TRP A 599 -5.03 8.83 11.43
CA TRP A 599 -4.17 9.90 10.91
C TRP A 599 -3.70 10.92 11.95
N ASN A 600 -3.69 10.59 13.24
CA ASN A 600 -3.21 11.50 14.27
C ASN A 600 -1.71 11.35 14.45
N TYR A 601 -1.06 12.43 14.89
CA TYR A 601 0.34 12.43 15.26
C TYR A 601 0.46 12.58 16.78
N PHE A 602 0.88 11.51 17.44
CA PHE A 602 1.15 11.43 18.87
C PHE A 602 2.66 11.47 19.07
N HIS A 603 3.16 12.42 19.87
CA HIS A 603 4.58 12.46 20.14
C HIS A 603 5.00 13.13 21.44
N ASP A 604 6.17 12.71 21.92
CA ASP A 604 6.88 13.30 23.05
C ASP A 604 6.03 13.24 24.34
N HIS A 605 5.50 12.06 24.65
CA HIS A 605 4.55 11.85 25.75
C HIS A 605 4.76 10.48 26.44
N TRP A 606 4.20 10.30 27.63
CA TRP A 606 4.31 9.03 28.37
C TRP A 606 3.11 8.12 28.11
N LYS A 607 1.92 8.48 28.58
CA LYS A 607 0.74 7.59 28.59
C LYS A 607 -0.19 7.97 27.43
N SER A 608 0.02 7.42 26.24
CA SER A 608 -0.67 7.92 25.04
C SER A 608 -2.20 7.69 25.01
N SER A 609 -2.69 6.48 24.76
CA SER A 609 -4.13 6.22 24.59
C SER A 609 -4.63 5.03 25.40
N LEU A 610 -5.52 5.29 26.37
CA LEU A 610 -6.15 4.26 27.21
C LEU A 610 -7.55 3.90 26.68
N VAL A 611 -7.86 2.60 26.64
CA VAL A 611 -9.19 2.08 26.31
C VAL A 611 -9.69 1.22 27.48
N GLY A 612 -10.70 1.72 28.21
CA GLY A 612 -11.18 1.11 29.46
C GLY A 612 -10.30 1.45 30.66
N ASN A 613 -10.74 2.37 31.52
CA ASN A 613 -9.84 3.00 32.49
C ASN A 613 -9.55 2.18 33.74
N ASP A 614 -10.41 1.23 34.10
CA ASP A 614 -10.31 0.53 35.38
C ASP A 614 -10.82 -0.91 35.21
N ALA A 615 -10.06 -1.88 35.71
CA ALA A 615 -10.41 -3.30 35.62
C ALA A 615 -11.70 -3.65 36.42
N THR A 616 -12.06 -2.83 37.41
CA THR A 616 -13.30 -3.00 38.18
C THR A 616 -14.56 -2.64 37.37
N PHE A 617 -14.42 -1.94 36.24
CA PHE A 617 -15.53 -1.59 35.34
C PHE A 617 -15.84 -2.66 34.30
N ARG A 618 -15.43 -3.91 34.52
CA ARG A 618 -15.74 -5.05 33.65
C ARG A 618 -17.21 -5.10 33.23
N ASP A 619 -18.15 -5.01 34.18
CA ASP A 619 -19.58 -5.13 33.88
C ASP A 619 -20.10 -3.96 33.02
N LEU A 620 -19.45 -2.79 33.12
CA LEU A 620 -19.79 -1.61 32.33
C LEU A 620 -19.17 -1.66 30.94
N ASP A 621 -17.92 -2.11 30.83
CA ASP A 621 -17.13 -2.01 29.59
C ASP A 621 -17.22 -3.27 28.71
N SER A 622 -17.57 -4.42 29.28
CA SER A 622 -17.74 -5.67 28.53
C SER A 622 -18.83 -5.55 27.49
N GLY A 623 -18.50 -5.86 26.24
CA GLY A 623 -19.41 -5.72 25.09
C GLY A 623 -19.44 -4.33 24.45
N HIS A 624 -18.64 -3.39 24.96
CA HIS A 624 -18.41 -2.07 24.39
C HIS A 624 -16.96 -1.89 23.92
N LEU A 625 -16.49 -0.65 23.80
CA LEU A 625 -15.11 -0.30 23.46
C LEU A 625 -14.66 -0.90 22.13
N HIS A 626 -15.51 -0.87 21.11
CA HIS A 626 -15.13 -1.18 19.73
C HIS A 626 -14.38 0.01 19.13
N VAL A 627 -13.05 -0.10 19.04
CA VAL A 627 -12.17 0.99 18.62
C VAL A 627 -11.32 0.59 17.43
N THR A 628 -11.17 1.49 16.46
CA THR A 628 -10.25 1.33 15.33
C THR A 628 -9.13 2.33 15.43
N TYR A 629 -7.87 1.88 15.33
CA TYR A 629 -6.71 2.74 15.18
C TYR A 629 -6.07 2.51 13.82
N HIS A 630 -5.99 3.55 12.98
CA HIS A 630 -5.26 3.40 11.71
C HIS A 630 -4.52 4.63 11.22
N HIS A 631 -3.39 4.39 10.57
CA HIS A 631 -2.58 5.44 9.95
C HIS A 631 -2.13 6.55 10.94
N ASN A 632 -2.12 6.27 12.24
CA ASN A 632 -1.57 7.18 13.23
C ASN A 632 -0.05 7.03 13.28
N HIS A 633 0.62 8.12 13.64
CA HIS A 633 2.06 8.16 13.91
C HIS A 633 2.28 8.37 15.39
N TRP A 634 2.84 7.37 16.08
CA TRP A 634 3.38 7.50 17.43
C TRP A 634 4.90 7.65 17.36
N ARG A 635 5.45 8.72 17.94
CA ARG A 635 6.90 8.97 17.97
C ARG A 635 7.37 9.43 19.34
N ASN A 636 8.40 8.78 19.88
CA ASN A 636 8.98 9.15 21.17
C ASN A 636 7.92 9.11 22.28
N GLU A 637 7.43 7.92 22.56
CA GLU A 637 6.30 7.65 23.45
C GLU A 637 6.69 6.65 24.55
N GLY A 638 6.06 6.76 25.72
CA GLY A 638 6.30 5.88 26.86
C GLY A 638 5.58 4.53 26.73
N THR A 639 4.26 4.56 26.91
CA THR A 639 3.31 3.45 27.01
C THR A 639 2.01 3.79 26.25
N ARG A 640 1.12 2.80 26.08
CA ARG A 640 -0.27 2.95 25.60
C ARG A 640 -0.45 3.40 24.15
N GLY A 641 0.06 2.63 23.20
CA GLY A 641 -0.11 2.85 21.76
C GLY A 641 -1.13 1.97 21.02
N PRO A 642 -2.32 1.56 21.51
CA PRO A 642 -3.05 1.87 22.76
C PRO A 642 -2.83 0.83 23.87
N ALA A 643 -3.33 1.11 25.07
CA ALA A 643 -3.50 0.13 26.16
C ALA A 643 -4.98 -0.14 26.43
N GLY A 644 -5.41 -1.40 26.40
CA GLY A 644 -6.81 -1.80 26.32
C GLY A 644 -7.30 -2.78 27.38
N ARG A 645 -8.54 -2.60 27.84
CA ARG A 645 -9.32 -3.52 28.68
C ARG A 645 -10.66 -3.86 28.04
N PHE A 646 -11.12 -5.10 28.17
CA PHE A 646 -12.46 -5.64 27.83
C PHE A 646 -12.98 -5.50 26.38
N GLY A 647 -12.46 -4.54 25.61
CA GLY A 647 -12.98 -4.14 24.31
C GLY A 647 -12.50 -4.98 23.14
N ARG A 648 -12.83 -4.51 21.93
CA ARG A 648 -12.38 -5.07 20.65
C ARG A 648 -11.72 -3.99 19.80
N GLN A 649 -10.41 -4.08 19.65
CA GLN A 649 -9.63 -3.04 18.99
C GLN A 649 -8.99 -3.57 17.71
N HIS A 650 -9.27 -2.91 16.60
CA HIS A 650 -8.61 -3.20 15.33
C HIS A 650 -7.54 -2.14 15.08
N ILE A 651 -6.29 -2.57 15.02
CA ILE A 651 -5.12 -1.70 14.98
C ILE A 651 -4.36 -2.01 13.70
N TYR A 652 -4.40 -1.11 12.72
CA TYR A 652 -3.79 -1.39 11.42
C TYR A 652 -3.09 -0.20 10.77
N ASN A 653 -2.03 -0.48 10.01
CA ASN A 653 -1.24 0.52 9.27
C ASN A 653 -0.80 1.75 10.08
N ASN A 654 -0.54 1.59 11.37
CA ASN A 654 0.06 2.64 12.19
C ASN A 654 1.59 2.57 12.12
N LEU A 655 2.23 3.71 12.39
CA LEU A 655 3.68 3.82 12.52
C LEU A 655 4.04 4.13 13.97
N TYR A 656 4.89 3.30 14.55
CA TYR A 656 5.46 3.47 15.88
C TYR A 656 6.97 3.66 15.76
N GLU A 657 7.50 4.75 16.31
CA GLU A 657 8.93 5.03 16.35
C GLU A 657 9.34 5.42 17.77
N ASP A 658 10.36 4.76 18.31
CA ASP A 658 10.94 5.10 19.62
C ASP A 658 9.91 5.00 20.77
N PHE A 659 9.39 3.80 20.99
CA PHE A 659 8.44 3.49 22.06
C PHE A 659 9.15 2.80 23.24
N LEU A 660 9.19 3.43 24.41
CA LEU A 660 10.03 3.00 25.53
C LEU A 660 9.62 1.63 26.12
N TYR A 661 8.31 1.38 26.18
CA TYR A 661 7.71 0.18 26.76
C TYR A 661 6.69 -0.45 25.80
N GLN A 662 5.61 -1.06 26.31
CA GLN A 662 4.58 -1.68 25.49
C GLN A 662 3.86 -0.61 24.65
N ALA A 663 3.99 -0.73 23.33
CA ALA A 663 3.18 0.03 22.39
C ALA A 663 1.74 -0.49 22.44
N ILE A 664 1.41 -1.59 21.77
CA ILE A 664 0.08 -2.18 21.87
C ILE A 664 0.01 -3.06 23.12
N HIS A 665 -0.82 -2.71 24.10
CA HIS A 665 -0.99 -3.49 25.33
C HIS A 665 -2.44 -3.96 25.47
N SER A 666 -2.67 -5.26 25.35
CA SER A 666 -3.99 -5.88 25.54
C SER A 666 -4.04 -6.57 26.89
N ARG A 667 -4.91 -6.12 27.79
CA ARG A 667 -5.06 -6.66 29.15
C ARG A 667 -6.54 -6.80 29.54
N SER A 668 -6.82 -7.46 30.65
CA SER A 668 -8.18 -7.65 31.18
C SER A 668 -9.17 -8.14 30.11
N ASP A 669 -8.89 -9.28 29.48
CA ASP A 669 -9.70 -9.90 28.42
C ASP A 669 -9.93 -9.05 27.16
N ASN A 670 -9.23 -7.93 26.99
CA ASN A 670 -9.30 -7.13 25.78
C ASN A 670 -8.88 -7.96 24.55
N GLN A 671 -9.50 -7.69 23.41
CA GLN A 671 -9.24 -8.39 22.16
C GLN A 671 -8.64 -7.42 21.15
N VAL A 672 -7.43 -7.69 20.65
CA VAL A 672 -6.84 -6.91 19.56
C VAL A 672 -6.64 -7.71 18.28
N LEU A 673 -6.96 -7.10 17.14
CA LEU A 673 -6.56 -7.57 15.81
C LEU A 673 -5.51 -6.60 15.26
N VAL A 674 -4.30 -7.10 14.98
CA VAL A 674 -3.13 -6.28 14.65
C VAL A 674 -2.63 -6.60 13.24
N GLU A 675 -2.71 -5.62 12.32
CA GLU A 675 -2.49 -5.84 10.88
C GLU A 675 -1.67 -4.72 10.21
N GLY A 676 -0.60 -5.03 9.48
CA GLY A 676 0.06 -4.04 8.62
C GLY A 676 0.77 -2.87 9.35
N ASN A 677 0.96 -2.93 10.67
CA ASN A 677 1.64 -1.87 11.42
C ASN A 677 3.16 -1.93 11.26
N VAL A 678 3.82 -0.80 11.44
CA VAL A 678 5.28 -0.65 11.30
C VAL A 678 5.89 -0.12 12.60
N PHE A 679 6.91 -0.80 13.12
CA PHE A 679 7.64 -0.44 14.33
C PHE A 679 9.12 -0.18 14.01
N ARG A 680 9.68 0.93 14.51
CA ARG A 680 11.03 1.42 14.17
C ARG A 680 11.75 2.05 15.37
N GLY A 681 13.04 2.30 15.19
CA GLY A 681 13.86 2.96 16.18
C GLY A 681 14.00 2.11 17.45
N ASN A 682 13.97 2.79 18.60
CA ASN A 682 14.11 2.19 19.93
C ASN A 682 12.75 1.73 20.49
N THR A 683 11.85 1.21 19.66
CA THR A 683 10.63 0.54 20.13
C THR A 683 11.00 -0.78 20.80
N ARG A 684 10.73 -0.88 22.11
CA ARG A 684 11.10 -2.04 22.92
C ARG A 684 10.14 -3.22 22.74
N GLU A 685 8.85 -2.99 22.91
CA GLU A 685 7.82 -4.03 22.84
C GLU A 685 6.65 -3.52 22.00
N ALA A 686 6.47 -4.09 20.81
CA ALA A 686 5.45 -3.66 19.87
C ALA A 686 4.05 -4.09 20.28
N LEU A 687 3.94 -5.29 20.86
CA LEU A 687 2.67 -5.89 21.25
C LEU A 687 2.87 -6.78 22.47
N SER A 688 2.06 -6.58 23.49
CA SER A 688 1.97 -7.43 24.67
C SER A 688 0.52 -7.77 24.98
N THR A 689 0.26 -9.03 25.32
CA THR A 689 -1.01 -9.45 25.96
C THR A 689 -0.84 -9.84 27.41
N TYR A 690 0.38 -9.71 27.95
CA TYR A 690 0.64 -10.01 29.35
C TYR A 690 0.00 -8.95 30.25
N GLY A 691 -0.78 -9.37 31.23
CA GLY A 691 -1.63 -8.50 32.05
C GLY A 691 -0.88 -7.57 33.01
N LEU A 692 0.46 -7.60 33.06
CA LEU A 692 1.23 -6.72 33.92
C LEU A 692 1.18 -5.27 33.44
N VAL A 693 0.55 -4.41 34.24
CA VAL A 693 0.61 -2.96 34.11
C VAL A 693 1.86 -2.46 34.80
N ILE A 694 2.85 -2.02 34.02
CA ILE A 694 4.14 -1.62 34.59
C ILE A 694 4.01 -0.35 35.43
N PRO A 695 4.95 -0.11 36.36
CA PRO A 695 4.97 1.10 37.18
C PRO A 695 4.94 2.43 36.44
N ASP A 696 5.49 2.48 35.24
CA ASP A 696 5.48 3.68 34.41
C ASP A 696 4.14 3.88 33.67
N ASP A 697 3.23 2.90 33.69
CA ASP A 697 1.92 2.97 33.04
C ASP A 697 0.75 3.21 34.00
N SER A 698 0.94 3.07 35.31
CA SER A 698 -0.11 3.27 36.31
C SER A 698 0.50 3.93 37.54
N PRO A 699 -0.16 4.93 38.16
CA PRO A 699 0.24 5.46 39.46
C PRO A 699 0.10 4.32 40.49
N ASN A 700 1.24 3.64 40.68
CA ASN A 700 1.39 2.34 41.34
C ASN A 700 0.58 2.14 42.61
N THR A 701 0.02 0.93 42.77
CA THR A 701 -0.30 0.38 44.09
C THR A 701 0.90 -0.37 44.72
N CYS A 702 1.90 -0.81 43.94
CA CYS A 702 3.17 -1.39 44.41
C CYS A 702 4.35 -1.11 43.47
N THR A 703 5.59 -1.31 43.93
CA THR A 703 6.81 -1.19 43.09
C THR A 703 6.93 -2.25 41.99
N CYS A 704 6.06 -3.26 42.00
CA CYS A 704 6.01 -4.37 41.07
C CYS A 704 5.19 -4.09 39.79
N GLY A 705 4.34 -3.05 39.79
CA GLY A 705 3.25 -2.89 38.81
C GLY A 705 1.98 -3.63 39.24
N ASP A 706 0.87 -3.35 38.56
CA ASP A 706 -0.43 -3.91 38.87
C ASP A 706 -0.71 -5.13 37.97
N GLU A 707 -0.92 -6.31 38.56
CA GLU A 707 -1.28 -7.52 37.80
C GLU A 707 -2.77 -7.52 37.45
N GLU A 708 -3.05 -7.60 36.15
CA GLU A 708 -4.38 -7.86 35.62
C GLU A 708 -4.44 -9.21 34.92
N LEU A 709 -5.65 -9.63 34.54
CA LEU A 709 -5.78 -10.74 33.60
C LEU A 709 -5.09 -10.37 32.29
N ASP A 710 -4.53 -11.37 31.63
CA ASP A 710 -4.02 -11.22 30.27
C ASP A 710 -5.14 -10.78 29.32
N GLY A 711 -4.75 -10.09 28.26
CA GLY A 711 -5.63 -9.87 27.11
C GLY A 711 -5.41 -10.93 26.04
N PHE A 712 -5.96 -10.64 24.87
CA PHE A 712 -5.89 -11.47 23.70
C PHE A 712 -5.40 -10.66 22.51
N ALA A 713 -4.62 -11.31 21.64
CA ALA A 713 -4.24 -10.74 20.35
C ALA A 713 -4.31 -11.78 19.23
N ASN A 714 -4.79 -11.34 18.08
CA ASN A 714 -4.67 -12.04 16.82
C ASN A 714 -3.93 -11.18 15.81
N LEU A 715 -3.16 -11.85 14.95
CA LEU A 715 -2.44 -11.22 13.84
C LEU A 715 -3.18 -11.54 12.55
N GLY A 716 -3.51 -10.51 11.78
CA GLY A 716 -4.06 -10.65 10.43
C GLY A 716 -2.95 -10.50 9.39
N ALA A 717 -2.99 -9.44 8.60
CA ALA A 717 -1.92 -9.13 7.65
C ALA A 717 -0.55 -8.92 8.34
N PRO A 718 0.58 -9.22 7.65
CA PRO A 718 1.91 -9.08 8.22
C PRO A 718 2.17 -7.68 8.78
N ASN A 719 2.74 -7.62 9.98
CA ASN A 719 3.26 -6.40 10.58
C ASN A 719 4.79 -6.38 10.43
N ASP A 720 5.38 -5.20 10.41
CA ASP A 720 6.82 -5.02 10.44
C ASP A 720 7.26 -4.59 11.84
N TRP A 721 7.71 -5.57 12.63
CA TRP A 721 8.07 -5.39 14.04
C TRP A 721 9.42 -4.69 14.27
N GLY A 722 10.23 -4.49 13.23
CA GLY A 722 11.59 -3.98 13.39
C GLY A 722 12.40 -4.82 14.38
N LYS A 723 12.89 -4.19 15.46
CA LYS A 723 13.62 -4.85 16.56
C LYS A 723 12.78 -5.09 17.80
N ALA A 724 11.51 -4.70 17.77
CA ALA A 724 10.65 -4.72 18.94
C ALA A 724 10.25 -6.17 19.30
N GLY A 725 10.13 -6.43 20.60
CA GLY A 725 9.58 -7.67 21.11
C GLY A 725 8.08 -7.77 20.85
N VAL A 726 7.59 -9.01 20.75
CA VAL A 726 6.16 -9.34 20.68
C VAL A 726 5.90 -10.45 21.69
N ASN A 727 4.98 -10.20 22.62
CA ASN A 727 4.61 -11.14 23.67
C ASN A 727 3.09 -11.40 23.64
N ILE A 728 2.68 -12.46 22.95
CA ILE A 728 1.28 -12.89 22.90
C ILE A 728 1.15 -14.13 23.79
N THR A 729 0.65 -13.93 25.00
CA THR A 729 0.34 -14.99 25.97
C THR A 729 -0.93 -15.75 25.61
N GLN A 730 -1.92 -15.07 25.01
CA GLN A 730 -3.20 -15.68 24.64
C GLN A 730 -3.72 -15.17 23.28
N LYS A 731 -4.37 -16.08 22.53
CA LYS A 731 -5.08 -15.78 21.29
C LYS A 731 -6.58 -15.82 21.55
N GLY A 732 -7.29 -14.79 21.09
CA GLY A 732 -8.73 -14.67 21.30
C GLY A 732 -9.53 -14.96 20.05
N ASP A 733 -10.76 -14.46 19.96
CA ASP A 733 -11.70 -14.79 18.88
C ASP A 733 -11.85 -13.69 17.81
N PHE A 734 -11.16 -12.56 17.98
CA PHE A 734 -11.22 -11.45 17.03
C PHE A 734 -10.23 -11.64 15.87
N TYR A 735 -10.60 -12.46 14.88
CA TYR A 735 -9.73 -12.79 13.74
C TYR A 735 -9.95 -11.92 12.49
N LYS A 736 -11.02 -11.13 12.48
CA LYS A 736 -11.43 -10.35 11.31
C LYS A 736 -12.26 -9.15 11.73
N ALA A 737 -11.92 -7.98 11.22
CA ALA A 737 -12.73 -6.78 11.42
C ALA A 737 -14.12 -6.95 10.76
N PRO A 738 -15.21 -6.49 11.40
CA PRO A 738 -16.58 -6.67 10.90
C PRO A 738 -16.98 -5.66 9.81
N TYR A 739 -16.03 -4.90 9.29
CA TYR A 739 -16.24 -3.84 8.30
C TYR A 739 -15.25 -3.95 7.15
N LYS A 740 -15.50 -3.21 6.06
CA LYS A 740 -14.59 -3.15 4.92
C LYS A 740 -13.57 -2.05 5.14
N PHE A 741 -12.31 -2.38 4.88
CA PHE A 741 -11.18 -1.47 4.95
C PHE A 741 -10.14 -1.89 3.92
N LYS A 742 -9.22 -0.99 3.59
CA LYS A 742 -8.11 -1.29 2.69
C LYS A 742 -6.80 -1.16 3.45
N LEU A 743 -5.99 -2.21 3.39
CA LEU A 743 -4.64 -2.14 3.89
C LEU A 743 -3.73 -1.44 2.87
N THR A 744 -3.13 -0.33 3.29
CA THR A 744 -1.91 0.20 2.71
C THR A 744 -0.85 -0.90 2.64
N PRO A 745 -0.17 -1.10 1.49
CA PRO A 745 0.93 -2.04 1.40
C PRO A 745 1.99 -1.74 2.46
N LEU A 746 2.39 -2.76 3.23
CA LEU A 746 3.25 -2.62 4.41
C LEU A 746 4.50 -1.73 4.19
N PRO A 747 5.25 -1.80 3.07
CA PRO A 747 6.40 -0.91 2.83
C PRO A 747 6.04 0.57 2.70
N LEU A 748 4.80 0.88 2.34
CA LEU A 748 4.30 2.24 2.16
C LEU A 748 3.68 2.83 3.42
N VAL A 749 3.40 2.01 4.44
CA VAL A 749 2.76 2.47 5.69
C VAL A 749 3.57 3.60 6.34
N ALA A 750 4.87 3.38 6.60
CA ALA A 750 5.71 4.39 7.23
C ALA A 750 5.80 5.72 6.44
N PRO A 751 6.13 5.74 5.13
CA PRO A 751 6.19 7.00 4.39
C PRO A 751 4.82 7.67 4.24
N ILE A 752 3.74 6.92 4.06
CA ILE A 752 2.38 7.48 3.94
C ILE A 752 1.95 8.11 5.26
N VAL A 753 2.13 7.40 6.37
CA VAL A 753 1.77 7.90 7.70
C VAL A 753 2.56 9.17 8.04
N LYS A 754 3.87 9.23 7.77
CA LYS A 754 4.67 10.45 7.99
C LYS A 754 4.20 11.67 7.19
N ILE A 755 3.61 11.45 6.02
CA ILE A 755 3.12 12.52 5.15
C ILE A 755 1.70 12.91 5.52
N GLY A 756 0.85 11.95 5.88
CA GLY A 756 -0.57 12.17 6.11
C GLY A 756 -0.95 12.46 7.55
N ALA A 757 -0.20 11.98 8.56
CA ALA A 757 -0.61 12.16 9.95
C ALA A 757 -0.43 13.61 10.45
N GLY A 758 -1.30 14.00 11.38
CA GLY A 758 -1.26 15.30 12.07
C GLY A 758 -2.01 16.43 11.37
N VAL A 759 -1.84 17.63 11.90
CA VAL A 759 -2.58 18.83 11.47
C VAL A 759 -2.11 19.38 10.11
N GLY A 760 -2.98 20.17 9.47
CA GLY A 760 -2.70 20.88 8.21
C GLY A 760 -2.87 20.03 6.96
N ARG A 761 -3.62 18.94 7.06
CA ARG A 761 -3.78 17.93 6.01
C ARG A 761 -5.19 17.94 5.42
N VAL A 762 -6.21 18.29 6.20
CA VAL A 762 -7.64 18.25 5.83
C VAL A 762 -8.27 19.61 5.61
#